data_AF-A0A660S4A7-F1
#
_entry.id   AF-A0A660S4A7-F1
#
_cell.length_a   1.000
_cell.length_b   1.000
_cell.length_c   1.000
_cell.angle_alpha   90.00
_cell.angle_beta   90.00
_cell.angle_gamma   90.00
#
_symmetry.space_group_name_H-M   'P 1'
#
loop_
_entity.id
_entity.type
_entity.pdbx_description
1 polymer ?
#
loop_
_entity_poly.entity_id
_entity_poly.type
_entity_poly.pdbx_seq_one_letter_code
_entity_poly.pdbx_strand_id
1 'polypeptide(L)'
;IRSRFRQLKQAILPGDERIYSFSYQHGVSSLIPFKELSKTGEIDVNIIWQNTRRQGQIHFVTLEKFLDSLTEIEPHYDFHLFILSLPIKEEVTLPALPPGVGVWIPEKTNEAYLEEAFIYGQLLERYQTDATAKGKKLQKAVTALYQQAIKQATQELTWAYRQGTLYFSQKEATQVVILDASSWLRLLEGIGAFILEKRYPLHHLIAPHTLPPPFFQRQQLADALIIPGEITLKREQRGLKLLIEGIVRPLGILKKIPGGYQLVIEETRTPLIKHILEVFQTKDRWPTKKLFEYLRWGKFGLCEEQYTLLLLALIHTGILMPYRQNKRLSPTRIKLSTLDKIDTLELTPTLSSEELNLLSNLPFLPQKLQGQRLTVSQQETLWQALIEFKKNTAVQLQAIRSFLNKYHSHPIFAFSDLNRAQETLQQFGQLLETIKTSLTATSGIKRFCETLREISFIDILWARFQAIYEFYKKREKIRFIYEYLHHPDLHLPPEEHELKAYYKEVAEIFKKNLLFTPSQLLSLEEHFSDFYKAYTQLYKEKHNSQLAPECFSDYFKLRQEPDYKLLKLWSSLPVLPARAYLEQTEKELNKVLKQLCQADVETCLGESPVCVCGWKLGEEVYLPSISILKTKIQEGINASMQALQSPPLTNRLETYIKLLKEIGNKKQASQLTSLLQGKGEIEQWIAITPELKKALLQGITVVERDLDILIARLQGQNLPKAKIETIFKDWLDGKEGLSENAYIRITASTTGVPPTLELALRELDPSFIPLAQKWKERFFSFLVFFAWCHFHKLPLSLAGELAGIPETEWRDRQASLLKLTLRLSEEETFKQWAQKIEDQDLLWQHLRLYQPNLSFSLEKERLFPQLKSHILTYLLEKQEEFSISNLDEETKKLVLIYQKIQSLMKVSIRDYSTKEVWEEFFKERLGYMEWDLGELLISNLPLTFKQSFLKQVSVWCKTLDKQFKQFYEQQKYIPLSLPTKGIAILLDGLRWDLWIALKTQLLPSLGYQIKKEGFYWAQAPTDTFTQLTALNLEIYSENLSPGLHLLKKDKLKIFKIDLIDTYIHQTHLFPHQIINEIITQLKPILKSLLKGTKNVFIFSDHGFKMQLSFALKPSYKQPLYVHGGVSPQEVIVPWAGLRQSNLNGDPNVKRNGSVLSP
;
A
#
# COMPACT_ATOMS: atom_id res chain seq x y z
N ILE A 1 57.28 -8.19 80.46
CA ILE A 1 56.63 -7.22 79.55
C ILE A 1 57.30 -5.86 79.65
N ARG A 2 57.21 -5.12 80.77
CA ARG A 2 57.81 -3.76 80.92
C ARG A 2 59.31 -3.63 80.56
N SER A 3 60.17 -4.56 81.02
CA SER A 3 61.60 -4.53 80.67
C SER A 3 61.85 -4.71 79.16
N ARG A 4 61.14 -5.64 78.51
CA ARG A 4 61.23 -5.84 77.05
C ARG A 4 60.65 -4.69 76.25
N PHE A 5 59.58 -4.06 76.74
CA PHE A 5 59.02 -2.86 76.14
C PHE A 5 60.06 -1.73 76.10
N ARG A 6 60.77 -1.48 77.21
CA ARG A 6 61.85 -0.47 77.26
C ARG A 6 62.99 -0.80 76.29
N GLN A 7 63.37 -2.08 76.17
CA GLN A 7 64.40 -2.51 75.24
C GLN A 7 64.00 -2.28 73.77
N LEU A 8 62.78 -2.67 73.39
CA LEU A 8 62.28 -2.46 72.03
C LEU A 8 62.08 -0.97 71.71
N LYS A 9 61.67 -0.17 72.70
CA LYS A 9 61.54 1.29 72.55
C LYS A 9 62.86 1.99 72.22
N GLN A 10 63.99 1.53 72.76
CA GLN A 10 65.32 2.09 72.45
C GLN A 10 65.76 1.84 71.00
N ALA A 11 65.12 0.90 70.29
CA ALA A 11 65.44 0.55 68.91
C ALA A 11 64.57 1.28 67.86
N ILE A 12 63.64 2.15 68.29
CA ILE A 12 62.80 2.96 67.42
C ILE A 12 63.40 4.37 67.37
N LEU A 13 63.64 4.87 66.16
CA LEU A 13 64.11 6.24 65.93
C LEU A 13 62.89 7.17 65.69
N PRO A 14 62.99 8.47 65.97
CA PRO A 14 61.94 9.43 65.59
C PRO A 14 61.65 9.36 64.08
N GLY A 15 60.37 9.30 63.70
CA GLY A 15 59.95 9.20 62.30
C GLY A 15 60.19 7.82 61.64
N ASP A 16 60.31 6.74 62.42
CA ASP A 16 60.46 5.38 61.90
C ASP A 16 59.21 4.92 61.12
N GLU A 17 59.33 4.68 59.80
CA GLU A 17 58.20 4.31 58.94
C GLU A 17 57.49 3.01 59.37
N ARG A 18 58.19 2.13 60.11
CA ARG A 18 57.65 0.84 60.57
C ARG A 18 56.50 1.02 61.55
N ILE A 19 56.54 2.03 62.43
CA ILE A 19 55.48 2.26 63.42
C ILE A 19 54.18 2.77 62.75
N TYR A 20 54.31 3.53 61.67
CA TYR A 20 53.19 4.04 60.87
C TYR A 20 52.58 2.93 60.01
N SER A 21 53.41 2.20 59.26
CA SER A 21 52.96 1.09 58.41
C SER A 21 52.24 0.01 59.23
N PHE A 22 52.77 -0.32 60.41
CA PHE A 22 52.11 -1.24 61.34
C PHE A 22 50.74 -0.71 61.79
N SER A 23 50.67 0.56 62.19
CA SER A 23 49.40 1.15 62.64
C SER A 23 48.35 1.22 61.53
N TYR A 24 48.75 1.48 60.27
CA TYR A 24 47.83 1.44 59.12
C TYR A 24 47.32 0.02 58.82
N GLN A 25 48.18 -1.00 58.89
CA GLN A 25 47.81 -2.39 58.57
C GLN A 25 46.94 -3.07 59.63
N HIS A 26 47.05 -2.61 60.88
CA HIS A 26 46.41 -3.24 62.03
C HIS A 26 45.30 -2.41 62.69
N GLY A 27 45.25 -1.10 62.43
CA GLY A 27 44.20 -0.21 62.91
C GLY A 27 42.86 -0.46 62.22
N VAL A 28 41.75 -0.26 62.96
CA VAL A 28 40.38 -0.35 62.43
C VAL A 28 39.66 0.94 62.76
N SER A 29 39.32 1.71 61.73
CA SER A 29 38.58 2.97 61.85
C SER A 29 37.38 2.98 60.90
N SER A 30 36.24 3.44 61.40
CA SER A 30 35.01 3.61 60.60
C SER A 30 35.02 4.89 59.74
N LEU A 31 35.94 5.82 60.05
CA LEU A 31 36.03 7.12 59.37
C LEU A 31 37.02 7.07 58.21
N ILE A 32 38.19 6.44 58.40
CA ILE A 32 39.22 6.31 57.36
C ILE A 32 39.68 4.84 57.34
N PRO A 33 39.47 4.11 56.23
CA PRO A 33 39.82 2.69 56.12
C PRO A 33 41.33 2.50 55.88
N PHE A 34 42.15 2.84 56.87
CA PHE A 34 43.62 2.83 56.76
C PHE A 34 44.20 1.48 56.34
N LYS A 35 43.58 0.38 56.77
CA LYS A 35 44.03 -0.97 56.43
C LYS A 35 43.83 -1.30 54.96
N GLU A 36 42.68 -0.93 54.42
CA GLU A 36 42.36 -1.10 53.01
C GLU A 36 43.24 -0.18 52.16
N LEU A 37 43.33 1.11 52.52
CA LEU A 37 44.13 2.12 51.83
C LEU A 37 45.62 1.74 51.77
N SER A 38 46.21 1.29 52.88
CA SER A 38 47.62 0.88 52.92
C SER A 38 47.92 -0.41 52.15
N LYS A 39 46.91 -1.27 51.96
CA LYS A 39 47.06 -2.53 51.23
C LYS A 39 46.95 -2.35 49.71
N THR A 40 45.96 -1.57 49.26
CA THR A 40 45.70 -1.40 47.83
C THR A 40 46.48 -0.25 47.23
N GLY A 41 46.80 0.79 48.02
CA GLY A 41 47.44 2.02 47.56
C GLY A 41 46.51 2.91 46.72
N GLU A 42 45.62 2.31 45.93
CA GLU A 42 44.64 2.98 45.07
C GLU A 42 43.25 2.39 45.26
N ILE A 43 42.22 3.24 45.22
CA ILE A 43 40.81 2.84 45.36
C ILE A 43 39.93 3.67 44.42
N ASP A 44 39.19 2.98 43.56
CA ASP A 44 38.14 3.59 42.76
C ASP A 44 36.88 3.84 43.59
N VAL A 45 36.34 5.05 43.49
CA VAL A 45 35.16 5.48 44.24
C VAL A 45 34.11 6.10 43.33
N ASN A 46 32.84 5.88 43.68
CA ASN A 46 31.71 6.54 43.04
C ASN A 46 31.02 7.41 44.08
N ILE A 47 30.96 8.72 43.83
CA ILE A 47 30.28 9.68 44.71
C ILE A 47 29.09 10.33 44.00
N ILE A 48 28.18 10.88 44.79
CA ILE A 48 27.09 11.71 44.26
C ILE A 48 27.44 13.18 44.51
N TRP A 49 27.54 13.96 43.43
CA TRP A 49 27.77 15.39 43.49
C TRP A 49 26.74 16.10 42.61
N GLN A 50 25.99 17.06 43.18
CA GLN A 50 24.93 17.79 42.47
C GLN A 50 23.97 16.86 41.71
N ASN A 51 23.54 15.76 42.34
CA ASN A 51 22.69 14.70 41.75
C ASN A 51 23.25 14.05 40.48
N THR A 52 24.57 14.04 40.32
CA THR A 52 25.26 13.29 39.28
C THR A 52 26.19 12.26 39.90
N ARG A 53 26.40 11.14 39.20
CA ARG A 53 27.37 10.11 39.63
C ARG A 53 28.74 10.49 39.08
N ARG A 54 29.75 10.52 39.96
CA ARG A 54 31.12 10.92 39.62
C ARG A 54 32.09 9.82 40.03
N GLN A 55 32.97 9.48 39.10
CA GLN A 55 34.02 8.48 39.33
C GLN A 55 35.28 9.18 39.78
N GLY A 56 35.82 8.78 40.92
CA GLY A 56 37.11 9.28 41.39
C GLY A 56 38.07 8.16 41.73
N GLN A 57 39.34 8.50 41.80
CA GLN A 57 40.40 7.60 42.26
C GLN A 57 41.05 8.19 43.51
N ILE A 58 41.21 7.37 44.54
CA ILE A 58 41.84 7.75 45.80
C ILE A 58 43.20 7.07 45.88
N HIS A 59 44.26 7.84 46.09
CA HIS A 59 45.63 7.32 46.21
C HIS A 59 46.12 7.56 47.64
N PHE A 60 46.62 6.51 48.30
CA PHE A 60 47.25 6.59 49.62
C PHE A 60 48.75 6.35 49.47
N VAL A 61 49.53 7.43 49.48
CA VAL A 61 50.93 7.40 49.00
C VAL A 61 51.84 8.26 49.86
N THR A 62 53.15 7.98 49.79
CA THR A 62 54.18 8.87 50.35
C THR A 62 54.32 10.13 49.50
N LEU A 63 54.95 11.18 50.05
CA LEU A 63 55.20 12.42 49.32
C LEU A 63 56.00 12.20 48.02
N GLU A 64 57.02 11.35 48.06
CA GLU A 64 57.85 11.01 46.90
C GLU A 64 57.01 10.38 45.78
N LYS A 65 56.20 9.37 46.12
CA LYS A 65 55.32 8.69 45.16
C LYS A 65 54.23 9.60 44.61
N PHE A 66 53.71 10.52 45.41
CA PHE A 66 52.75 11.52 44.93
C PHE A 66 53.33 12.35 43.78
N LEU A 67 54.57 12.81 43.89
CA LEU A 67 55.22 13.61 42.86
C LEU A 67 55.41 12.83 41.56
N ASP A 68 55.78 11.55 41.67
CA ASP A 68 55.89 10.66 40.50
C ASP A 68 54.51 10.44 39.86
N SER A 69 53.51 10.05 40.65
CA SER A 69 52.15 9.77 40.17
C SER A 69 51.43 10.98 39.57
N LEU A 70 51.75 12.20 40.00
CA LEU A 70 51.14 13.43 39.48
C LEU A 70 51.42 13.62 37.98
N THR A 71 52.54 13.10 37.48
CA THR A 71 52.92 13.20 36.05
C THR A 71 52.24 12.17 35.16
N GLU A 72 51.67 11.12 35.73
CA GLU A 72 51.08 9.98 35.02
C GLU A 72 49.54 9.94 35.10
N ILE A 73 48.90 10.98 35.64
CA ILE A 73 47.44 11.01 35.85
C ILE A 73 46.69 10.97 34.52
N GLU A 74 46.02 9.85 34.27
CA GLU A 74 45.14 9.71 33.12
C GLU A 74 43.80 10.46 33.34
N PRO A 75 43.25 11.10 32.29
CA PRO A 75 42.03 11.89 32.39
C PRO A 75 40.75 11.05 32.46
N HIS A 76 40.80 9.79 32.89
CA HIS A 76 39.65 8.88 32.88
C HIS A 76 38.69 9.10 34.06
N TYR A 77 39.17 9.64 35.18
CA TYR A 77 38.36 9.91 36.37
C TYR A 77 37.91 11.39 36.44
N ASP A 78 36.76 11.63 37.07
CA ASP A 78 36.26 12.99 37.34
C ASP A 78 37.12 13.76 38.33
N PHE A 79 37.69 13.04 39.30
CA PHE A 79 38.59 13.62 40.28
C PHE A 79 39.58 12.58 40.81
N HIS A 80 40.72 13.08 41.29
CA HIS A 80 41.76 12.30 41.93
C HIS A 80 42.02 12.90 43.31
N LEU A 81 42.09 12.08 44.35
CA LEU A 81 42.42 12.51 45.71
C LEU A 81 43.67 11.76 46.19
N PHE A 82 44.76 12.49 46.36
CA PHE A 82 45.98 11.98 46.97
C PHE A 82 45.97 12.22 48.47
N ILE A 83 46.06 11.16 49.25
CA ILE A 83 46.11 11.18 50.71
C ILE A 83 47.54 10.83 51.11
N LEU A 84 48.26 11.79 51.67
CA LEU A 84 49.67 11.59 52.02
C LEU A 84 49.79 10.77 53.30
N SER A 85 50.59 9.69 53.25
CA SER A 85 50.90 8.86 54.41
C SER A 85 51.94 9.52 55.33
N LEU A 86 51.79 9.36 56.65
CA LEU A 86 52.81 9.75 57.63
C LEU A 86 53.96 8.70 57.67
N PRO A 87 55.19 9.09 58.03
CA PRO A 87 55.62 10.42 58.48
C PRO A 87 55.92 11.37 57.31
N ILE A 88 55.66 12.67 57.52
CA ILE A 88 56.03 13.74 56.60
C ILE A 88 57.31 14.39 57.13
N LYS A 89 58.42 14.23 56.43
CA LYS A 89 59.78 14.59 56.91
C LYS A 89 60.12 16.09 56.77
N GLU A 90 59.44 16.83 55.89
CA GLU A 90 59.74 18.23 55.54
C GLU A 90 58.46 19.09 55.42
N GLU A 91 58.59 20.43 55.40
CA GLU A 91 57.48 21.32 55.02
C GLU A 91 57.11 21.09 53.55
N VAL A 92 55.89 20.57 53.31
CA VAL A 92 55.45 20.16 51.96
C VAL A 92 55.14 21.39 51.11
N THR A 93 55.94 21.63 50.07
CA THR A 93 55.62 22.60 49.02
C THR A 93 54.97 21.88 47.83
N LEU A 94 53.70 22.18 47.53
CA LEU A 94 52.95 21.50 46.47
C LEU A 94 53.20 22.10 45.07
N PRO A 95 53.33 21.28 44.02
CA PRO A 95 53.36 21.73 42.62
C PRO A 95 51.98 22.21 42.15
N ALA A 96 51.92 22.74 40.92
CA ALA A 96 50.66 23.18 40.31
C ALA A 96 49.75 21.97 40.09
N LEU A 97 48.63 21.92 40.83
CA LEU A 97 47.69 20.82 40.74
C LEU A 97 46.86 20.93 39.45
N PRO A 98 46.80 19.87 38.63
CA PRO A 98 45.89 19.81 37.49
C PRO A 98 44.42 19.93 37.93
N PRO A 99 43.51 20.38 37.04
CA PRO A 99 42.08 20.41 37.33
C PRO A 99 41.58 19.01 37.73
N GLY A 100 40.79 18.93 38.80
CA GLY A 100 40.28 17.65 39.29
C GLY A 100 41.22 16.88 40.21
N VAL A 101 42.38 17.43 40.59
CA VAL A 101 43.29 16.80 41.56
C VAL A 101 43.20 17.51 42.91
N GLY A 102 43.03 16.74 43.98
CA GLY A 102 43.12 17.22 45.36
C GLY A 102 44.21 16.46 46.13
N VAL A 103 44.84 17.14 47.08
CA VAL A 103 45.88 16.57 47.95
C VAL A 103 45.50 16.81 49.41
N TRP A 104 45.36 15.74 50.18
CA TRP A 104 45.08 15.75 51.60
C TRP A 104 46.34 15.43 52.39
N ILE A 105 46.83 16.44 53.10
CA ILE A 105 48.03 16.37 53.93
C ILE A 105 47.61 16.26 55.40
N PRO A 106 47.90 15.16 56.10
CA PRO A 106 47.61 15.02 57.53
C PRO A 106 48.49 15.94 58.39
N GLU A 107 47.99 16.27 59.58
CA GLU A 107 48.75 16.98 60.61
C GLU A 107 49.76 16.04 61.30
N LYS A 108 50.70 16.58 62.08
CA LYS A 108 51.63 15.77 62.89
C LYS A 108 50.86 14.92 63.92
N THR A 109 51.29 13.67 64.09
CA THR A 109 50.72 12.75 65.10
C THR A 109 51.69 12.55 66.27
N ASN A 110 51.15 12.15 67.43
CA ASN A 110 51.96 11.81 68.58
C ASN A 110 52.51 10.38 68.45
N GLU A 111 53.78 10.27 68.04
CA GLU A 111 54.47 8.99 67.80
C GLU A 111 54.44 8.04 69.01
N ALA A 112 54.36 8.56 70.24
CA ALA A 112 54.39 7.74 71.46
C ALA A 112 53.28 6.67 71.50
N TYR A 113 52.08 6.97 70.97
CA TYR A 113 50.97 6.02 70.92
C TYR A 113 51.16 4.97 69.81
N LEU A 114 51.77 5.35 68.68
CA LEU A 114 52.06 4.45 67.57
C LEU A 114 53.21 3.49 67.92
N GLU A 115 54.26 4.00 68.58
CA GLU A 115 55.33 3.22 69.17
C GLU A 115 54.79 2.14 70.11
N GLU A 116 53.87 2.52 71.01
CA GLU A 116 53.30 1.61 72.00
C GLU A 116 52.51 0.47 71.31
N ALA A 117 51.71 0.80 70.29
CA ALA A 117 50.99 -0.19 69.49
C ALA A 117 51.94 -1.15 68.74
N PHE A 118 52.99 -0.61 68.10
CA PHE A 118 54.00 -1.40 67.38
C PHE A 118 54.75 -2.35 68.32
N ILE A 119 55.24 -1.86 69.46
CA ILE A 119 55.99 -2.66 70.44
C ILE A 119 55.10 -3.77 71.02
N TYR A 120 53.85 -3.48 71.40
CA TYR A 120 52.95 -4.51 71.91
C TYR A 120 52.53 -5.51 70.83
N GLY A 121 52.41 -5.08 69.56
CA GLY A 121 52.20 -5.97 68.42
C GLY A 121 53.34 -6.98 68.24
N GLN A 122 54.59 -6.50 68.23
CA GLN A 122 55.79 -7.33 68.14
C GLN A 122 55.92 -8.30 69.32
N LEU A 123 55.58 -7.84 70.54
CA LEU A 123 55.55 -8.71 71.71
C LEU A 123 54.44 -9.76 71.60
N LEU A 124 53.27 -9.41 71.05
CA LEU A 124 52.16 -10.33 70.87
C LEU A 124 52.53 -11.45 69.90
N GLU A 125 53.10 -11.12 68.74
CA GLU A 125 53.58 -12.08 67.74
C GLU A 125 54.62 -13.04 68.34
N ARG A 126 55.57 -12.51 69.10
CA ARG A 126 56.58 -13.32 69.80
C ARG A 126 56.00 -14.27 70.84
N TYR A 127 54.94 -13.88 71.56
CA TYR A 127 54.32 -14.74 72.57
C TYR A 127 53.25 -15.67 71.98
N GLN A 128 52.74 -15.40 70.78
CA GLN A 128 51.87 -16.34 70.05
C GLN A 128 52.59 -17.65 69.73
N THR A 129 53.91 -17.60 69.51
CA THR A 129 54.73 -18.78 69.23
C THR A 129 55.25 -19.51 70.49
N ASP A 130 54.99 -18.98 71.71
CA ASP A 130 55.47 -19.55 72.98
C ASP A 130 54.40 -20.44 73.64
N ALA A 131 54.53 -21.76 73.44
CA ALA A 131 53.58 -22.75 73.94
C ALA A 131 53.64 -23.00 75.46
N THR A 132 54.57 -22.39 76.20
CA THR A 132 54.72 -22.59 77.65
C THR A 132 53.56 -21.99 78.45
N ALA A 133 53.28 -22.50 79.65
CA ALA A 133 52.24 -21.94 80.53
C ALA A 133 52.50 -20.46 80.88
N LYS A 134 53.78 -20.08 81.02
CA LYS A 134 54.23 -18.70 81.19
C LYS A 134 53.99 -17.89 79.91
N GLY A 135 54.29 -18.44 78.74
CA GLY A 135 54.01 -17.88 77.42
C GLY A 135 52.53 -17.55 77.22
N LYS A 136 51.62 -18.50 77.46
CA LYS A 136 50.16 -18.30 77.37
C LYS A 136 49.63 -17.22 78.33
N LYS A 137 50.14 -17.16 79.56
CA LYS A 137 49.79 -16.11 80.53
C LYS A 137 50.26 -14.73 80.08
N LEU A 138 51.48 -14.65 79.54
CA LEU A 138 52.04 -13.42 78.99
C LEU A 138 51.30 -12.98 77.71
N GLN A 139 50.95 -13.92 76.83
CA GLN A 139 50.17 -13.67 75.62
C GLN A 139 48.83 -13.01 75.97
N LYS A 140 48.05 -13.56 76.90
CA LYS A 140 46.77 -12.97 77.33
C LYS A 140 46.93 -11.54 77.87
N ALA A 141 47.98 -11.28 78.65
CA ALA A 141 48.27 -9.95 79.17
C ALA A 141 48.70 -8.96 78.08
N VAL A 142 49.52 -9.39 77.12
CA VAL A 142 49.96 -8.56 75.99
C VAL A 142 48.83 -8.31 75.00
N THR A 143 47.91 -9.27 74.77
CA THR A 143 46.74 -9.07 73.91
C THR A 143 45.87 -7.89 74.38
N ALA A 144 45.60 -7.78 75.69
CA ALA A 144 44.81 -6.67 76.23
C ALA A 144 45.51 -5.32 76.05
N LEU A 145 46.83 -5.27 76.33
CA LEU A 145 47.65 -4.07 76.13
C LEU A 145 47.73 -3.66 74.65
N TYR A 146 47.92 -4.63 73.76
CA TYR A 146 47.92 -4.42 72.32
C TYR A 146 46.57 -3.88 71.82
N GLN A 147 45.45 -4.49 72.24
CA GLN A 147 44.11 -4.03 71.84
C GLN A 147 43.82 -2.58 72.28
N GLN A 148 44.28 -2.19 73.46
CA GLN A 148 44.17 -0.81 73.92
C GLN A 148 45.10 0.12 73.13
N ALA A 149 46.37 -0.26 72.96
CA ALA A 149 47.37 0.55 72.28
C ALA A 149 47.03 0.76 70.79
N ILE A 150 46.62 -0.29 70.06
CA ILE A 150 46.24 -0.15 68.65
C ILE A 150 44.98 0.70 68.49
N LYS A 151 44.04 0.65 69.44
CA LYS A 151 42.87 1.52 69.45
C LYS A 151 43.27 2.99 69.63
N GLN A 152 44.19 3.28 70.55
CA GLN A 152 44.70 4.64 70.77
C GLN A 152 45.52 5.14 69.58
N ALA A 153 46.43 4.33 69.03
CA ALA A 153 47.18 4.67 67.82
C ALA A 153 46.25 4.95 66.62
N THR A 154 45.17 4.18 66.46
CA THR A 154 44.17 4.41 65.41
C THR A 154 43.40 5.72 65.64
N GLN A 155 43.09 6.07 66.89
CA GLN A 155 42.43 7.33 67.24
C GLN A 155 43.35 8.53 66.94
N GLU A 156 44.62 8.44 67.32
CA GLU A 156 45.63 9.49 67.05
C GLU A 156 45.88 9.68 65.56
N LEU A 157 45.97 8.61 64.78
CA LEU A 157 46.03 8.69 63.32
C LEU A 157 44.77 9.33 62.76
N THR A 158 43.59 8.85 63.15
CA THR A 158 42.31 9.43 62.68
C THR A 158 42.23 10.93 63.00
N TRP A 159 42.71 11.34 64.17
CA TRP A 159 42.77 12.74 64.59
C TRP A 159 43.71 13.57 63.70
N ALA A 160 44.92 13.08 63.46
CA ALA A 160 45.91 13.74 62.60
C ALA A 160 45.38 14.00 61.17
N TYR A 161 44.70 13.03 60.57
CA TYR A 161 44.08 13.22 59.25
C TYR A 161 42.90 14.19 59.28
N ARG A 162 42.05 14.15 60.31
CA ARG A 162 40.92 15.10 60.46
C ARG A 162 41.38 16.55 60.65
N GLN A 163 42.51 16.76 61.32
CA GLN A 163 43.08 18.10 61.48
C GLN A 163 43.94 18.54 60.28
N GLY A 164 44.19 17.62 59.34
CA GLY A 164 44.97 17.88 58.14
C GLY A 164 44.35 18.91 57.20
N THR A 165 45.11 19.28 56.18
CA THR A 165 44.74 20.31 55.20
C THR A 165 44.51 19.67 53.83
N LEU A 166 43.40 20.03 53.19
CA LEU A 166 43.08 19.66 51.82
C LEU A 166 43.43 20.80 50.88
N TYR A 167 44.28 20.52 49.90
CA TYR A 167 44.67 21.41 48.83
C TYR A 167 43.98 20.99 47.54
N PHE A 168 43.42 21.97 46.83
CA PHE A 168 42.78 21.79 45.52
C PHE A 168 43.36 22.76 44.48
N SER A 169 44.28 23.63 44.89
CA SER A 169 45.24 24.34 44.05
C SER A 169 46.47 24.73 44.88
N GLN A 170 47.50 25.31 44.24
CA GLN A 170 48.70 25.80 44.96
C GLN A 170 48.42 26.88 46.02
N LYS A 171 47.34 27.65 45.86
CA LYS A 171 47.03 28.82 46.70
C LYS A 171 45.75 28.67 47.50
N GLU A 172 44.93 27.66 47.19
CA GLU A 172 43.66 27.43 47.87
C GLU A 172 43.72 26.11 48.62
N ALA A 173 43.52 26.23 49.93
CA ALA A 173 43.50 25.12 50.86
C ALA A 173 42.36 25.31 51.85
N THR A 174 41.79 24.21 52.33
CA THR A 174 40.82 24.20 53.42
C THR A 174 41.23 23.17 54.44
N GLN A 175 41.05 23.46 55.72
CA GLN A 175 41.25 22.45 56.75
C GLN A 175 40.18 21.36 56.60
N VAL A 176 40.56 20.09 56.79
CA VAL A 176 39.65 18.92 56.72
C VAL A 176 38.80 18.81 57.98
N VAL A 177 38.33 19.94 58.51
CA VAL A 177 37.28 19.95 59.54
C VAL A 177 35.94 19.80 58.83
N ILE A 178 35.72 18.63 58.24
CA ILE A 178 34.46 18.32 57.56
C ILE A 178 33.41 17.94 58.61
N LEU A 179 32.44 18.84 58.74
CA LEU A 179 31.15 18.75 59.42
C LEU A 179 30.56 17.32 59.39
N ASP A 180 30.29 16.74 60.57
CA ASP A 180 29.42 15.57 60.79
C ASP A 180 29.52 14.36 59.83
N ALA A 181 30.69 14.05 59.27
CA ALA A 181 30.86 12.84 58.47
C ALA A 181 30.83 11.58 59.38
N SER A 182 29.71 10.86 59.40
CA SER A 182 29.55 9.61 60.13
C SER A 182 30.20 8.39 59.43
N SER A 183 30.69 8.55 58.20
CA SER A 183 31.30 7.48 57.40
C SER A 183 32.31 7.98 56.36
N TRP A 184 33.20 7.08 55.93
CA TRP A 184 34.19 7.30 54.86
C TRP A 184 33.59 7.87 53.56
N LEU A 185 32.46 7.32 53.09
CA LEU A 185 31.83 7.78 51.84
C LEU A 185 31.34 9.22 51.92
N ARG A 186 30.76 9.64 53.05
CA ARG A 186 30.31 11.03 53.24
C ARG A 186 31.48 12.01 53.26
N LEU A 187 32.59 11.60 53.85
CA LEU A 187 33.83 12.38 53.83
C LEU A 187 34.32 12.57 52.39
N LEU A 188 34.35 11.49 51.60
CA LEU A 188 34.75 11.55 50.19
C LEU A 188 33.78 12.37 49.32
N GLU A 189 32.46 12.29 49.56
CA GLU A 189 31.48 13.16 48.88
C GLU A 189 31.76 14.64 49.14
N GLY A 190 32.08 15.00 50.39
CA GLY A 190 32.43 16.37 50.77
C GLY A 190 33.74 16.85 50.12
N ILE A 191 34.80 16.05 50.24
CA ILE A 191 36.12 16.37 49.63
C ILE A 191 36.01 16.44 48.10
N GLY A 192 35.39 15.43 47.49
CA GLY A 192 35.19 15.35 46.05
C GLY A 192 34.37 16.53 45.51
N ALA A 193 33.37 17.01 46.26
CA ALA A 193 32.58 18.17 45.86
C ALA A 193 33.45 19.43 45.64
N PHE A 194 34.40 19.72 46.54
CA PHE A 194 35.31 20.86 46.37
C PHE A 194 36.19 20.73 45.12
N ILE A 195 36.73 19.54 44.87
CA ILE A 195 37.57 19.26 43.71
C ILE A 195 36.75 19.41 42.41
N LEU A 196 35.53 18.87 42.40
CA LEU A 196 34.62 18.90 41.26
C LEU A 196 34.08 20.29 40.95
N GLU A 197 33.81 21.12 41.97
CA GLU A 197 33.39 22.52 41.80
C GLU A 197 34.44 23.34 41.07
N LYS A 198 35.73 23.10 41.34
CA LYS A 198 36.83 23.76 40.64
C LYS A 198 37.05 23.21 39.23
N ARG A 199 36.91 21.89 39.04
CA ARG A 199 37.02 21.28 37.70
C ARG A 199 35.87 21.70 36.78
N TYR A 200 34.65 21.76 37.30
CA TYR A 200 33.43 22.05 36.53
C TYR A 200 32.67 23.25 37.11
N PRO A 201 33.22 24.47 36.98
CA PRO A 201 32.70 25.67 37.66
C PRO A 201 31.28 26.05 37.24
N LEU A 202 30.83 25.65 36.04
CA LEU A 202 29.49 25.95 35.53
C LEU A 202 28.52 24.76 35.63
N HIS A 203 28.89 23.65 36.27
CA HIS A 203 28.00 22.48 36.37
C HIS A 203 26.70 22.79 37.12
N HIS A 204 26.76 23.65 38.15
CA HIS A 204 25.61 24.04 38.95
C HIS A 204 24.45 24.66 38.12
N LEU A 205 24.76 25.25 36.96
CA LEU A 205 23.76 25.83 36.05
C LEU A 205 22.93 24.75 35.34
N ILE A 206 23.48 23.56 35.19
CA ILE A 206 22.89 22.45 34.43
C ILE A 206 22.65 21.21 35.31
N ALA A 207 22.99 21.29 36.60
CA ALA A 207 22.89 20.19 37.54
C ALA A 207 21.44 19.72 37.68
N PRO A 208 21.19 18.40 37.57
CA PRO A 208 19.83 17.89 37.71
C PRO A 208 19.33 18.05 39.15
N HIS A 209 18.03 18.23 39.33
CA HIS A 209 17.42 18.29 40.67
C HIS A 209 17.15 16.90 41.26
N THR A 210 17.28 15.85 40.44
CA THR A 210 17.12 14.44 40.83
C THR A 210 18.15 13.58 40.12
N LEU A 211 18.59 12.49 40.75
CA LEU A 211 19.47 11.52 40.08
C LEU A 211 18.83 11.00 38.78
N PRO A 212 19.59 10.91 37.66
CA PRO A 212 19.07 10.38 36.41
C PRO A 212 18.53 8.95 36.58
N PRO A 213 17.32 8.65 36.07
CA PRO A 213 16.69 7.35 36.20
C PRO A 213 17.26 6.35 35.18
N PRO A 214 16.90 5.05 35.33
CA PRO A 214 17.28 4.02 34.36
C PRO A 214 16.84 4.36 32.94
N PHE A 215 17.50 3.73 31.96
CA PHE A 215 17.33 4.02 30.53
C PHE A 215 15.86 4.03 30.06
N PHE A 216 15.03 3.08 30.51
CA PHE A 216 13.63 2.99 30.08
C PHE A 216 12.79 4.23 30.44
N GLN A 217 13.03 4.85 31.61
CA GLN A 217 12.32 6.07 32.01
C GLN A 217 12.82 7.29 31.25
N ARG A 218 14.12 7.33 30.93
CA ARG A 218 14.69 8.36 30.05
C ARG A 218 14.14 8.24 28.62
N GLN A 219 13.98 7.02 28.12
CA GLN A 219 13.34 6.75 26.83
C GLN A 219 11.87 7.19 26.83
N GLN A 220 11.12 6.88 27.89
CA GLN A 220 9.73 7.35 28.04
C GLN A 220 9.64 8.89 28.07
N LEU A 221 10.56 9.55 28.79
CA LEU A 221 10.65 11.02 28.81
C LEU A 221 10.98 11.58 27.42
N ALA A 222 11.90 10.95 26.70
CA ALA A 222 12.26 11.34 25.35
C ALA A 222 11.07 11.21 24.39
N ASP A 223 10.38 10.07 24.42
CA ASP A 223 9.22 9.80 23.56
C ASP A 223 8.02 10.71 23.87
N ALA A 224 7.87 11.14 25.12
CA ALA A 224 6.73 11.96 25.55
C ALA A 224 6.95 13.47 25.34
N LEU A 225 8.18 13.98 25.43
CA LEU A 225 8.49 15.41 25.35
C LEU A 225 9.53 15.76 24.28
N ILE A 226 10.66 15.06 24.25
CA ILE A 226 11.80 15.48 23.41
C ILE A 226 11.52 15.27 21.92
N ILE A 227 11.00 14.09 21.56
CA ILE A 227 10.66 13.75 20.17
C ILE A 227 9.45 14.55 19.68
N PRO A 228 8.33 14.67 20.45
CA PRO A 228 7.19 15.48 20.02
C PRO A 228 7.45 16.98 20.00
N GLY A 229 8.43 17.47 20.78
CA GLY A 229 8.74 18.90 20.91
C GLY A 229 7.93 19.62 21.99
N GLU A 230 6.77 19.10 22.36
CA GLU A 230 5.91 19.63 23.42
C GLU A 230 5.06 18.55 24.09
N ILE A 231 4.60 18.83 25.30
CA ILE A 231 3.71 17.94 26.05
C ILE A 231 2.72 18.73 26.90
N THR A 232 1.47 18.30 26.90
CA THR A 232 0.46 18.72 27.87
C THR A 232 0.21 17.57 28.85
N LEU A 233 0.41 17.84 30.14
CA LEU A 233 0.40 16.81 31.18
C LEU A 233 -0.99 16.67 31.82
N LYS A 234 -1.48 15.43 31.92
CA LYS A 234 -2.69 15.08 32.68
C LYS A 234 -2.36 14.89 34.16
N ARG A 235 -3.37 15.01 35.05
CA ARG A 235 -3.20 14.89 36.52
C ARG A 235 -2.52 13.57 36.95
N GLU A 236 -2.77 12.48 36.22
CA GLU A 236 -2.23 11.14 36.49
C GLU A 236 -0.74 11.01 36.13
N GLN A 237 -0.17 11.91 35.33
CA GLN A 237 1.21 11.85 34.82
C GLN A 237 2.21 12.58 35.74
N ARG A 238 1.98 12.53 37.06
CA ARG A 238 2.80 13.24 38.06
C ARG A 238 4.26 12.78 38.04
N GLY A 239 4.52 11.49 37.79
CA GLY A 239 5.87 10.94 37.68
C GLY A 239 6.67 11.55 36.51
N LEU A 240 6.05 11.67 35.34
CA LEU A 240 6.68 12.27 34.16
C LEU A 240 6.98 13.76 34.37
N LYS A 241 6.07 14.50 35.03
CA LYS A 241 6.28 15.89 35.41
C LYS A 241 7.54 16.08 36.27
N LEU A 242 7.72 15.22 37.28
CA LEU A 242 8.89 15.26 38.17
C LEU A 242 10.18 14.98 37.39
N LEU A 243 10.18 14.05 36.43
CA LEU A 243 11.34 13.77 35.59
C LEU A 243 11.68 14.94 34.65
N ILE A 244 10.67 15.58 34.05
CA ILE A 244 10.86 16.76 33.18
C ILE A 244 11.47 17.91 33.98
N GLU A 245 10.90 18.22 35.15
CA GLU A 245 11.39 19.28 36.03
C GLU A 245 12.75 18.95 36.65
N GLY A 246 13.02 17.67 36.93
CA GLY A 246 14.25 17.22 37.58
C GLY A 246 15.46 17.11 36.66
N ILE A 247 15.27 16.80 35.37
CA ILE A 247 16.37 16.40 34.48
C ILE A 247 16.49 17.33 33.27
N VAL A 248 15.37 17.63 32.59
CA VAL A 248 15.39 18.34 31.31
C VAL A 248 15.35 19.85 31.52
N ARG A 249 14.56 20.32 32.50
CA ARG A 249 14.45 21.75 32.82
C ARG A 249 15.80 22.38 33.21
N PRO A 250 16.68 21.73 34.01
CA PRO A 250 18.00 22.26 34.33
C PRO A 250 18.91 22.47 33.10
N LEU A 251 18.70 21.74 31.99
CA LEU A 251 19.44 21.98 30.75
C LEU A 251 19.07 23.32 30.07
N GLY A 252 18.02 23.98 30.55
CA GLY A 252 17.56 25.30 30.06
C GLY A 252 16.90 25.27 28.69
N ILE A 253 16.58 24.08 28.16
CA ILE A 253 15.97 23.87 26.84
C ILE A 253 14.43 23.83 26.86
N LEU A 254 13.77 24.18 27.97
CA LEU A 254 12.31 24.07 28.13
C LEU A 254 11.64 25.38 28.49
N LYS A 255 10.52 25.70 27.81
CA LYS A 255 9.59 26.77 28.16
C LYS A 255 8.32 26.15 28.75
N LYS A 256 7.78 26.77 29.80
CA LYS A 256 6.51 26.34 30.40
C LYS A 256 5.34 26.91 29.57
N ILE A 257 4.37 26.07 29.24
CA ILE A 257 3.13 26.44 28.54
C ILE A 257 1.92 26.09 29.41
N PRO A 258 0.71 26.61 29.14
CA PRO A 258 -0.49 26.23 29.89
C PRO A 258 -0.69 24.72 29.91
N GLY A 259 -0.66 24.13 31.11
CA GLY A 259 -0.82 22.68 31.30
C GLY A 259 0.37 21.80 30.89
N GLY A 260 1.52 22.37 30.52
CA GLY A 260 2.58 21.59 29.88
C GLY A 260 3.96 22.23 29.75
N TYR A 261 4.79 21.64 28.88
CA TYR A 261 6.15 22.06 28.56
C TYR A 261 6.41 22.00 27.05
N GLN A 262 7.25 22.91 26.56
CA GLN A 262 7.67 22.98 25.16
C GLN A 262 9.19 23.12 25.07
N LEU A 263 9.83 22.41 24.14
CA LEU A 263 11.25 22.57 23.84
C LEU A 263 11.52 23.91 23.14
N VAL A 264 12.48 24.66 23.68
CA VAL A 264 12.95 25.93 23.12
C VAL A 264 14.45 26.02 23.33
N ILE A 265 15.20 25.91 22.23
CA ILE A 265 16.66 26.01 22.18
C ILE A 265 17.02 27.33 21.51
N GLU A 266 17.61 28.24 22.28
CA GLU A 266 18.01 29.57 21.83
C GLU A 266 19.41 29.86 22.38
N GLU A 267 20.28 30.42 21.54
CA GLU A 267 21.65 30.77 21.92
C GLU A 267 21.71 31.74 23.12
N THR A 268 20.73 32.65 23.21
CA THR A 268 20.63 33.66 24.27
C THR A 268 20.15 33.10 25.61
N ARG A 269 19.58 31.89 25.62
CA ARG A 269 18.83 31.37 26.77
C ARG A 269 19.69 30.58 27.74
N THR A 270 20.74 29.90 27.27
CA THR A 270 21.61 29.10 28.16
C THR A 270 23.07 29.18 27.74
N PRO A 271 24.01 29.39 28.69
CA PRO A 271 25.45 29.34 28.42
C PRO A 271 25.92 28.00 27.82
N LEU A 272 25.21 26.90 28.10
CA LEU A 272 25.52 25.58 27.58
C LEU A 272 25.29 25.49 26.06
N ILE A 273 24.14 26.00 25.58
CA ILE A 273 23.81 25.97 24.15
C ILE A 273 24.78 26.85 23.36
N LYS A 274 25.08 28.06 23.84
CA LYS A 274 26.10 28.92 23.23
C LYS A 274 27.44 28.20 23.10
N HIS A 275 27.88 27.55 24.18
CA HIS A 275 29.14 26.80 24.18
C HIS A 275 29.17 25.63 23.18
N ILE A 276 28.02 24.96 22.95
CA ILE A 276 27.90 23.92 21.93
C ILE A 276 27.99 24.52 20.52
N LEU A 277 27.30 25.63 20.26
CA LEU A 277 27.27 26.25 18.93
C LEU A 277 28.63 26.84 18.52
N GLU A 278 29.39 27.42 19.46
CA GLU A 278 30.76 27.92 19.23
C GLU A 278 31.69 26.83 18.69
N VAL A 279 31.52 25.57 19.13
CA VAL A 279 32.36 24.43 18.69
C VAL A 279 32.19 24.15 17.20
N PHE A 280 30.99 24.30 16.67
CA PHE A 280 30.68 24.08 15.25
C PHE A 280 31.13 25.23 14.33
N GLN A 281 31.59 26.36 14.87
CA GLN A 281 32.20 27.43 14.06
C GLN A 281 33.58 27.04 13.52
N THR A 282 34.25 26.08 14.17
CA THR A 282 35.62 25.67 13.82
C THR A 282 35.68 24.51 12.82
N LYS A 283 34.63 23.69 12.74
CA LYS A 283 34.51 22.53 11.84
C LYS A 283 33.05 22.26 11.51
N ASP A 284 32.78 21.98 10.24
CA ASP A 284 31.43 21.68 9.76
C ASP A 284 30.84 20.41 10.40
N ARG A 285 31.69 19.39 10.66
CA ARG A 285 31.28 18.11 11.25
C ARG A 285 32.09 17.69 12.46
N TRP A 286 31.39 17.19 13.47
CA TRP A 286 31.96 16.71 14.73
C TRP A 286 31.57 15.26 15.01
N PRO A 287 32.53 14.37 15.35
CA PRO A 287 32.20 13.03 15.84
C PRO A 287 31.45 13.08 17.17
N THR A 288 30.40 12.26 17.31
CA THR A 288 29.53 12.26 18.50
C THR A 288 30.29 11.98 19.80
N LYS A 289 31.28 11.08 19.76
CA LYS A 289 32.13 10.77 20.93
C LYS A 289 33.05 11.94 21.32
N LYS A 290 33.67 12.60 20.33
CA LYS A 290 34.54 13.77 20.58
C LYS A 290 33.77 14.96 21.12
N LEU A 291 32.54 15.18 20.63
CA LEU A 291 31.67 16.22 21.16
C LEU A 291 31.28 15.93 22.63
N PHE A 292 30.98 14.67 22.95
CA PHE A 292 30.75 14.26 24.33
C PHE A 292 31.99 14.52 25.21
N GLU A 293 33.16 14.05 24.81
CA GLU A 293 34.43 14.26 25.55
C GLU A 293 34.69 15.76 25.80
N TYR A 294 34.48 16.60 24.79
CA TYR A 294 34.63 18.05 24.91
C TYR A 294 33.69 18.65 25.98
N LEU A 295 32.42 18.24 25.99
CA LEU A 295 31.43 18.73 26.98
C LEU A 295 31.60 18.09 28.35
N ARG A 296 32.10 16.86 28.39
CA ARG A 296 32.35 16.07 29.60
C ARG A 296 33.51 16.63 30.41
N TRP A 297 34.58 17.03 29.73
CA TRP A 297 35.80 17.55 30.34
C TRP A 297 35.91 19.08 30.32
N GLY A 298 34.98 19.76 29.66
CA GLY A 298 34.84 21.21 29.72
C GLY A 298 34.20 21.73 31.02
N LYS A 299 34.05 23.04 31.10
CA LYS A 299 33.56 23.79 32.29
C LYS A 299 32.20 23.37 32.86
N PHE A 300 31.40 22.62 32.10
CA PHE A 300 30.06 22.16 32.50
C PHE A 300 30.04 20.73 33.06
N GLY A 301 31.06 19.90 32.82
CA GLY A 301 31.11 18.54 33.37
C GLY A 301 29.92 17.64 33.00
N LEU A 302 29.43 17.71 31.75
CA LEU A 302 28.16 17.10 31.33
C LEU A 302 28.20 15.56 31.43
N CYS A 303 27.29 14.94 32.17
CA CYS A 303 27.19 13.48 32.25
C CYS A 303 26.56 12.87 30.98
N GLU A 304 26.80 11.58 30.73
CA GLU A 304 26.29 10.88 29.55
C GLU A 304 24.75 10.90 29.47
N GLU A 305 24.06 10.79 30.61
CA GLU A 305 22.60 10.81 30.66
C GLU A 305 22.03 12.16 30.26
N GLN A 306 22.71 13.24 30.63
CA GLN A 306 22.33 14.60 30.24
C GLN A 306 22.68 14.87 28.77
N TYR A 307 23.86 14.42 28.34
CA TYR A 307 24.33 14.55 26.97
C TYR A 307 23.39 13.87 25.97
N THR A 308 23.00 12.63 26.23
CA THR A 308 22.13 11.87 25.31
C THR A 308 20.75 12.51 25.15
N LEU A 309 20.16 13.04 26.23
CA LEU A 309 18.88 13.77 26.16
C LEU A 309 19.03 15.11 25.42
N LEU A 310 20.10 15.85 25.69
CA LEU A 310 20.38 17.12 25.02
C LEU A 310 20.65 16.93 23.52
N LEU A 311 21.46 15.92 23.16
CA LEU A 311 21.78 15.58 21.79
C LEU A 311 20.50 15.20 21.01
N LEU A 312 19.64 14.37 21.63
CA LEU A 312 18.35 14.02 21.04
C LEU A 312 17.48 15.26 20.82
N ALA A 313 17.43 16.18 21.78
CA ALA A 313 16.70 17.43 21.62
C ALA A 313 17.26 18.31 20.49
N LEU A 314 18.58 18.43 20.37
CA LEU A 314 19.22 19.19 19.29
C LEU A 314 18.95 18.58 17.89
N ILE A 315 18.86 17.25 17.79
CA ILE A 315 18.52 16.54 16.55
C ILE A 315 17.06 16.74 16.18
N HIS A 316 16.12 16.55 17.12
CA HIS A 316 14.68 16.66 16.86
C HIS A 316 14.19 18.10 16.67
N THR A 317 14.91 19.07 17.26
CA THR A 317 14.72 20.51 16.96
C THR A 317 15.37 20.93 15.64
N GLY A 318 16.25 20.12 15.07
CA GLY A 318 16.85 20.34 13.75
C GLY A 318 18.10 21.18 13.75
N ILE A 319 18.59 21.55 14.93
CA ILE A 319 19.84 22.30 15.08
C ILE A 319 21.02 21.43 14.63
N LEU A 320 21.02 20.14 14.98
CA LEU A 320 22.06 19.20 14.57
C LEU A 320 21.54 18.14 13.61
N MET A 321 22.31 17.88 12.55
CA MET A 321 22.04 16.84 11.57
C MET A 321 22.95 15.62 11.80
N PRO A 322 22.38 14.42 12.01
CA PRO A 322 23.14 13.21 12.28
C PRO A 322 23.53 12.44 11.00
N TYR A 323 24.73 11.85 11.03
CA TYR A 323 25.30 11.06 9.94
C TYR A 323 25.84 9.72 10.44
N ARG A 324 25.76 8.69 9.58
CA ARG A 324 26.42 7.40 9.74
C ARG A 324 27.12 7.03 8.45
N GLN A 325 28.42 6.73 8.49
CA GLN A 325 29.24 6.44 7.32
C GLN A 325 29.08 7.50 6.21
N ASN A 326 29.10 8.78 6.58
CA ASN A 326 28.81 9.93 5.70
C ASN A 326 27.41 9.95 5.05
N LYS A 327 26.52 9.01 5.36
CA LYS A 327 25.12 9.05 4.96
C LYS A 327 24.29 9.74 6.02
N ARG A 328 23.49 10.70 5.59
CA ARG A 328 22.57 11.43 6.46
C ARG A 328 21.51 10.46 7.02
N LEU A 329 21.25 10.58 8.31
CA LEU A 329 20.16 9.88 8.98
C LEU A 329 18.94 10.80 9.10
N SER A 330 17.75 10.24 9.00
CA SER A 330 16.50 10.99 9.23
C SER A 330 16.30 11.21 10.73
N PRO A 331 16.15 12.47 11.20
CA PRO A 331 15.92 12.77 12.62
C PRO A 331 14.71 12.04 13.22
N THR A 332 13.64 11.84 12.44
CA THR A 332 12.41 11.14 12.89
C THR A 332 12.61 9.67 13.23
N ARG A 333 13.66 9.04 12.70
CA ARG A 333 14.02 7.63 13.00
C ARG A 333 14.94 7.49 14.20
N ILE A 334 15.42 8.61 14.76
CA ILE A 334 16.41 8.60 15.84
C ILE A 334 15.68 8.67 17.18
N LYS A 335 15.86 7.62 17.96
CA LYS A 335 15.44 7.52 19.36
C LYS A 335 16.66 7.49 20.26
N LEU A 336 16.45 7.66 21.57
CA LEU A 336 17.50 7.55 22.58
C LEU A 336 18.27 6.21 22.44
N SER A 337 17.57 5.10 22.14
CA SER A 337 18.14 3.76 21.93
C SER A 337 18.96 3.58 20.64
N THR A 338 18.99 4.58 19.77
CA THR A 338 19.69 4.51 18.47
C THR A 338 20.72 5.61 18.29
N LEU A 339 20.97 6.43 19.32
CA LEU A 339 21.95 7.51 19.28
C LEU A 339 23.39 7.01 19.08
N ASP A 340 23.68 5.80 19.55
CA ASP A 340 24.95 5.09 19.38
C ASP A 340 25.30 4.81 17.91
N LYS A 341 24.30 4.79 17.02
CA LYS A 341 24.46 4.58 15.57
C LYS A 341 24.92 5.84 14.82
N ILE A 342 25.06 6.98 15.50
CA ILE A 342 25.42 8.27 14.88
C ILE A 342 26.94 8.47 15.00
N ASP A 343 27.62 8.51 13.86
CA ASP A 343 29.07 8.68 13.80
C ASP A 343 29.45 10.16 13.97
N THR A 344 28.79 11.04 13.22
CA THR A 344 29.10 12.48 13.16
C THR A 344 27.84 13.35 13.12
N LEU A 345 27.99 14.61 13.52
CA LEU A 345 26.97 15.63 13.61
C LEU A 345 27.40 16.87 12.83
N GLU A 346 26.45 17.53 12.18
CA GLU A 346 26.64 18.78 11.42
C GLU A 346 25.65 19.84 11.91
N LEU A 347 26.04 21.11 11.95
CA LEU A 347 25.13 22.20 12.29
C LEU A 347 24.23 22.53 11.09
N THR A 348 22.91 22.51 11.27
CA THR A 348 21.96 22.85 10.21
C THR A 348 21.66 24.35 10.18
N PRO A 349 21.59 25.00 9.01
CA PRO A 349 21.16 26.40 8.93
C PRO A 349 19.68 26.54 9.30
N THR A 350 19.37 27.24 10.39
CA THR A 350 18.00 27.47 10.89
C THR A 350 17.21 28.46 10.03
N LEU A 351 15.87 28.33 9.99
CA LEU A 351 14.98 29.30 9.35
C LEU A 351 14.91 30.59 10.18
N SER A 352 15.02 31.73 9.53
CA SER A 352 14.86 33.06 10.12
C SER A 352 13.38 33.37 10.40
N SER A 353 13.13 34.28 11.34
CA SER A 353 11.77 34.75 11.64
C SER A 353 11.07 35.37 10.42
N GLU A 354 11.84 36.00 9.52
CA GLU A 354 11.33 36.57 8.27
C GLU A 354 10.84 35.49 7.30
N GLU A 355 11.59 34.40 7.13
CA GLU A 355 11.18 33.24 6.31
C GLU A 355 9.94 32.56 6.87
N LEU A 356 9.81 32.44 8.20
CA LEU A 356 8.63 31.88 8.84
C LEU A 356 7.37 32.75 8.63
N ASN A 357 7.52 34.08 8.65
CA ASN A 357 6.43 35.00 8.36
C ASN A 357 6.00 34.93 6.89
N LEU A 358 6.94 34.83 5.96
CA LEU A 358 6.65 34.66 4.52
C LEU A 358 5.82 33.40 4.26
N LEU A 359 6.17 32.28 4.90
CA LEU A 359 5.44 31.01 4.75
C LEU A 359 4.05 31.06 5.38
N SER A 360 3.87 31.84 6.44
CA SER A 360 2.60 31.92 7.18
C SER A 360 1.48 32.58 6.37
N ASN A 361 1.83 33.38 5.36
CA ASN A 361 0.88 34.14 4.54
C ASN A 361 0.50 33.43 3.22
N LEU A 362 0.97 32.20 2.99
CA LEU A 362 0.71 31.52 1.72
C LEU A 362 -0.71 30.94 1.64
N PRO A 363 -1.50 31.28 0.60
CA PRO A 363 -2.93 30.94 0.51
C PRO A 363 -3.20 29.45 0.23
N PHE A 364 -2.19 28.69 -0.18
CA PHE A 364 -2.28 27.26 -0.51
C PHE A 364 -1.64 26.35 0.54
N LEU A 365 -1.09 26.89 1.64
CA LEU A 365 -0.56 26.10 2.73
C LEU A 365 -1.62 25.81 3.81
N PRO A 366 -1.58 24.66 4.49
CA PRO A 366 -2.50 24.35 5.58
C PRO A 366 -2.39 25.36 6.74
N GLN A 367 -3.53 25.89 7.22
CA GLN A 367 -3.59 26.84 8.36
C GLN A 367 -2.87 26.33 9.62
N LYS A 368 -2.83 25.01 9.83
CA LYS A 368 -2.14 24.38 10.99
C LYS A 368 -0.62 24.55 10.99
N LEU A 369 -0.03 24.94 9.87
CA LEU A 369 1.42 25.13 9.69
C LEU A 369 1.80 26.62 9.59
N GLN A 370 0.84 27.53 9.77
CA GLN A 370 1.04 28.98 9.74
C GLN A 370 1.32 29.50 11.18
N GLY A 371 2.40 30.25 11.38
CA GLY A 371 2.60 31.08 12.59
C GLY A 371 3.34 30.50 13.80
N GLN A 372 4.11 29.40 13.70
CA GLN A 372 4.94 28.90 14.81
C GLN A 372 6.35 28.50 14.36
N ARG A 373 7.33 28.49 15.28
CA ARG A 373 8.66 27.90 15.00
C ARG A 373 8.48 26.41 14.70
N LEU A 374 8.69 26.03 13.45
CA LEU A 374 8.47 24.67 12.95
C LEU A 374 9.57 23.74 13.47
N THR A 375 9.19 22.65 14.17
CA THR A 375 10.07 21.52 14.48
C THR A 375 10.54 20.83 13.19
N VAL A 376 11.55 19.94 13.25
CA VAL A 376 12.01 19.20 12.04
C VAL A 376 10.87 18.42 11.40
N SER A 377 10.04 17.75 12.21
CA SER A 377 8.88 17.01 11.69
C SER A 377 7.87 17.94 11.02
N GLN A 378 7.68 19.15 11.53
CA GLN A 378 6.78 20.14 10.95
C GLN A 378 7.38 20.76 9.68
N GLN A 379 8.70 21.01 9.63
CA GLN A 379 9.40 21.43 8.42
C GLN A 379 9.37 20.35 7.35
N GLU A 380 9.56 19.08 7.71
CA GLU A 380 9.42 17.94 6.80
C GLU A 380 7.99 17.82 6.30
N THR A 381 6.99 17.97 7.17
CA THR A 381 5.57 17.94 6.77
C THR A 381 5.23 19.10 5.85
N LEU A 382 5.71 20.31 6.14
CA LEU A 382 5.55 21.48 5.29
C LEU A 382 6.20 21.27 3.92
N TRP A 383 7.42 20.72 3.90
CA TRP A 383 8.13 20.44 2.66
C TRP A 383 7.46 19.34 1.83
N GLN A 384 6.96 18.29 2.48
CA GLN A 384 6.15 17.27 1.80
C GLN A 384 4.85 17.85 1.25
N ALA A 385 4.18 18.74 1.98
CA ALA A 385 3.00 19.45 1.49
C ALA A 385 3.32 20.30 0.25
N LEU A 386 4.48 20.98 0.23
CA LEU A 386 4.96 21.73 -0.95
C LEU A 386 5.30 20.79 -2.13
N ILE A 387 5.89 19.62 -1.88
CA ILE A 387 6.16 18.61 -2.93
C ILE A 387 4.85 18.05 -3.51
N GLU A 388 3.88 17.73 -2.66
CA GLU A 388 2.57 17.24 -3.08
C GLU A 388 1.79 18.31 -3.85
N PHE A 389 1.82 19.55 -3.35
CA PHE A 389 1.30 20.72 -4.05
C PHE A 389 1.93 20.86 -5.44
N LYS A 390 3.26 20.78 -5.56
CA LYS A 390 3.95 20.78 -6.85
C LYS A 390 3.42 19.68 -7.77
N LYS A 391 3.32 18.44 -7.27
CA LYS A 391 2.88 17.30 -8.08
C LYS A 391 1.48 17.53 -8.64
N ASN A 392 0.53 17.94 -7.79
CA ASN A 392 -0.86 18.15 -8.19
C ASN A 392 -0.99 19.34 -9.14
N THR A 393 -0.34 20.46 -8.83
CA THR A 393 -0.46 21.69 -9.61
C THR A 393 0.35 21.65 -10.91
N ALA A 394 1.44 20.88 -10.99
CA ALA A 394 2.17 20.69 -12.24
C ALA A 394 1.32 19.99 -13.32
N VAL A 395 0.52 18.98 -12.91
CA VAL A 395 -0.42 18.30 -13.83
C VAL A 395 -1.49 19.27 -14.31
N GLN A 396 -2.07 20.08 -13.41
CA GLN A 396 -3.06 21.10 -13.75
C GLN A 396 -2.47 22.14 -14.72
N LEU A 397 -1.28 22.65 -14.42
CA LEU A 397 -0.58 23.65 -15.21
C LEU A 397 -0.26 23.12 -16.62
N GLN A 398 0.20 21.88 -16.75
CA GLN A 398 0.46 21.26 -18.05
C GLN A 398 -0.84 21.07 -18.86
N ALA A 399 -1.93 20.63 -18.21
CA ALA A 399 -3.22 20.46 -18.86
C ALA A 399 -3.78 21.80 -19.39
N ILE A 400 -3.71 22.86 -18.57
CA ILE A 400 -4.13 24.21 -18.96
C ILE A 400 -3.24 24.74 -20.11
N ARG A 401 -1.91 24.57 -20.04
CA ARG A 401 -1.00 25.00 -21.11
C ARG A 401 -1.31 24.31 -22.44
N SER A 402 -1.48 22.99 -22.42
CA SER A 402 -1.85 22.21 -23.62
C SER A 402 -3.18 22.67 -24.20
N PHE A 403 -4.16 22.96 -23.34
CA PHE A 403 -5.46 23.48 -23.75
C PHE A 403 -5.35 24.88 -24.39
N LEU A 404 -4.74 25.85 -23.71
CA LEU A 404 -4.61 27.21 -24.24
C LEU A 404 -3.79 27.24 -25.54
N ASN A 405 -2.77 26.38 -25.69
CA ASN A 405 -2.01 26.27 -26.93
C ASN A 405 -2.84 25.64 -28.06
N LYS A 406 -3.62 24.59 -27.77
CA LYS A 406 -4.51 23.96 -28.77
C LYS A 406 -5.57 24.94 -29.28
N TYR A 407 -6.09 25.80 -28.41
CA TYR A 407 -7.19 26.71 -28.70
C TYR A 407 -6.75 28.18 -28.79
N HIS A 408 -5.47 28.46 -29.03
CA HIS A 408 -4.92 29.82 -29.06
C HIS A 408 -5.56 30.71 -30.14
N SER A 409 -6.07 30.10 -31.21
CA SER A 409 -6.76 30.77 -32.32
C SER A 409 -8.28 30.72 -32.20
N HIS A 410 -8.83 30.23 -31.09
CA HIS A 410 -10.26 30.10 -30.91
C HIS A 410 -10.89 31.47 -30.59
N PRO A 411 -12.03 31.86 -31.19
CA PRO A 411 -12.59 33.21 -31.04
C PRO A 411 -13.07 33.58 -29.64
N ILE A 412 -13.22 32.59 -28.74
CA ILE A 412 -13.57 32.80 -27.32
C ILE A 412 -12.49 33.62 -26.59
N PHE A 413 -11.24 33.60 -27.07
CA PHE A 413 -10.13 34.21 -26.35
C PHE A 413 -9.64 35.48 -27.04
N ALA A 414 -9.58 36.58 -26.29
CA ALA A 414 -8.82 37.75 -26.70
C ALA A 414 -7.31 37.49 -26.58
N PHE A 415 -6.54 37.98 -27.55
CA PHE A 415 -5.07 37.82 -27.57
C PHE A 415 -4.40 38.34 -26.28
N SER A 416 -4.87 39.48 -25.76
CA SER A 416 -4.39 40.06 -24.50
C SER A 416 -4.60 39.15 -23.29
N ASP A 417 -5.70 38.41 -23.26
CA ASP A 417 -6.05 37.53 -22.14
C ASP A 417 -5.23 36.24 -22.19
N LEU A 418 -4.96 35.72 -23.39
CA LEU A 418 -4.08 34.58 -23.60
C LEU A 418 -2.64 34.88 -23.17
N ASN A 419 -2.10 36.04 -23.57
CA ASN A 419 -0.75 36.44 -23.17
C ASN A 419 -0.65 36.55 -21.64
N ARG A 420 -1.61 37.21 -21.01
CA ARG A 420 -1.66 37.33 -19.54
C ARG A 420 -1.79 35.96 -18.85
N ALA A 421 -2.54 35.02 -19.44
CA ALA A 421 -2.66 33.67 -18.92
C ALA A 421 -1.34 32.88 -19.07
N GLN A 422 -0.65 33.03 -20.20
CA GLN A 422 0.66 32.42 -20.42
C GLN A 422 1.71 32.96 -19.44
N GLU A 423 1.76 34.28 -19.23
CA GLU A 423 2.62 34.92 -18.21
C GLU A 423 2.33 34.37 -16.81
N THR A 424 1.05 34.28 -16.44
CA THR A 424 0.62 33.72 -15.15
C THR A 424 1.08 32.27 -14.99
N LEU A 425 0.88 31.43 -16.02
CA LEU A 425 1.31 30.02 -16.01
C LEU A 425 2.85 29.88 -16.03
N GLN A 426 3.57 30.82 -16.63
CA GLN A 426 5.03 30.85 -16.63
C GLN A 426 5.58 31.18 -15.25
N GLN A 427 5.14 32.27 -14.64
CA GLN A 427 5.55 32.69 -13.30
C GLN A 427 5.22 31.62 -12.25
N PHE A 428 4.01 31.02 -12.33
CA PHE A 428 3.63 29.93 -11.43
C PHE A 428 4.46 28.66 -11.68
N GLY A 429 4.79 28.36 -12.94
CA GLY A 429 5.66 27.26 -13.30
C GLY A 429 7.07 27.41 -12.72
N GLN A 430 7.65 28.61 -12.82
CA GLN A 430 8.97 28.92 -12.24
C GLN A 430 8.97 28.72 -10.71
N LEU A 431 7.92 29.18 -10.02
CA LEU A 431 7.75 28.95 -8.59
C LEU A 431 7.75 27.44 -8.26
N LEU A 432 7.02 26.62 -9.02
CA LEU A 432 6.97 25.16 -8.82
C LEU A 432 8.32 24.46 -9.09
N GLU A 433 9.11 24.96 -10.04
CA GLU A 433 10.45 24.40 -10.34
C GLU A 433 11.42 24.53 -9.17
N THR A 434 11.24 25.54 -8.32
CA THR A 434 12.09 25.78 -7.15
C THR A 434 11.95 24.71 -6.07
N ILE A 435 10.79 24.04 -6.02
CA ILE A 435 10.51 22.91 -5.14
C ILE A 435 11.22 21.66 -5.69
N LYS A 436 12.49 21.48 -5.34
CA LYS A 436 13.31 20.34 -5.78
C LYS A 436 13.28 19.20 -4.76
N THR A 437 12.78 18.04 -5.15
CA THR A 437 12.70 16.85 -4.29
C THR A 437 14.06 16.34 -3.79
N SER A 438 15.15 16.74 -4.45
CA SER A 438 16.52 16.44 -4.04
C SER A 438 17.01 17.30 -2.87
N LEU A 439 16.30 18.39 -2.52
CA LEU A 439 16.67 19.27 -1.42
C LEU A 439 16.05 18.80 -0.10
N THR A 440 16.78 19.10 0.98
CA THR A 440 16.35 18.89 2.35
C THR A 440 15.16 19.80 2.67
N ALA A 441 14.32 19.45 3.65
CA ALA A 441 13.19 20.30 4.03
C ALA A 441 13.62 21.75 4.31
N THR A 442 14.63 21.95 5.15
CA THR A 442 15.12 23.30 5.51
C THR A 442 15.75 24.02 4.32
N SER A 443 16.64 23.36 3.56
CA SER A 443 17.29 23.99 2.38
C SER A 443 16.29 24.29 1.26
N GLY A 444 15.32 23.38 1.06
CA GLY A 444 14.26 23.52 0.08
C GLY A 444 13.30 24.65 0.44
N ILE A 445 12.90 24.74 1.71
CA ILE A 445 12.09 25.84 2.22
C ILE A 445 12.82 27.18 2.07
N LYS A 446 14.12 27.27 2.41
CA LYS A 446 14.90 28.51 2.23
C LYS A 446 14.93 28.98 0.78
N ARG A 447 15.29 28.07 -0.14
CA ARG A 447 15.28 28.35 -1.58
C ARG A 447 13.90 28.77 -2.09
N PHE A 448 12.85 28.12 -1.59
CA PHE A 448 11.48 28.47 -1.91
C PHE A 448 11.13 29.88 -1.40
N CYS A 449 11.54 30.25 -0.18
CA CYS A 449 11.38 31.59 0.37
C CYS A 449 12.17 32.65 -0.41
N GLU A 450 13.39 32.36 -0.86
CA GLU A 450 14.19 33.27 -1.71
C GLU A 450 13.46 33.59 -3.01
N THR A 451 12.93 32.57 -3.68
CA THR A 451 12.17 32.76 -4.93
C THR A 451 10.85 33.47 -4.66
N LEU A 452 10.18 33.15 -3.54
CA LEU A 452 8.94 33.80 -3.14
C LEU A 452 9.13 35.31 -2.90
N ARG A 453 10.29 35.74 -2.38
CA ARG A 453 10.62 37.18 -2.21
C ARG A 453 10.69 37.94 -3.54
N GLU A 454 11.06 37.27 -4.63
CA GLU A 454 11.11 37.87 -5.96
C GLU A 454 9.70 38.06 -6.56
N ILE A 455 8.67 37.38 -6.02
CA ILE A 455 7.29 37.47 -6.48
C ILE A 455 6.50 38.41 -5.57
N SER A 456 6.38 39.68 -5.97
CA SER A 456 5.81 40.76 -5.15
C SER A 456 4.33 40.59 -4.77
N PHE A 457 3.58 39.69 -5.43
CA PHE A 457 2.11 39.53 -5.24
C PHE A 457 1.63 38.07 -5.42
N ILE A 458 2.09 37.15 -4.57
CA ILE A 458 1.72 35.73 -4.67
C ILE A 458 0.20 35.48 -4.59
N ASP A 459 -0.53 36.25 -3.77
CA ASP A 459 -1.98 36.09 -3.61
C ASP A 459 -2.75 36.41 -4.90
N ILE A 460 -2.34 37.47 -5.59
CA ILE A 460 -2.91 37.88 -6.87
C ILE A 460 -2.57 36.84 -7.95
N LEU A 461 -1.33 36.35 -7.96
CA LEU A 461 -0.90 35.32 -8.91
C LEU A 461 -1.68 34.01 -8.70
N TRP A 462 -1.88 33.60 -7.44
CA TRP A 462 -2.67 32.43 -7.09
C TRP A 462 -4.15 32.58 -7.47
N ALA A 463 -4.77 33.73 -7.19
CA ALA A 463 -6.16 33.99 -7.55
C ALA A 463 -6.36 33.93 -9.08
N ARG A 464 -5.43 34.47 -9.87
CA ARG A 464 -5.46 34.37 -11.33
C ARG A 464 -5.33 32.92 -11.82
N PHE A 465 -4.42 32.15 -11.25
CA PHE A 465 -4.28 30.73 -11.58
C PHE A 465 -5.56 29.96 -11.29
N GLN A 466 -6.20 30.21 -10.14
CA GLN A 466 -7.48 29.59 -9.78
C GLN A 466 -8.59 29.95 -10.76
N ALA A 467 -8.69 31.22 -11.18
CA ALA A 467 -9.69 31.65 -12.17
C ALA A 467 -9.52 30.92 -13.52
N ILE A 468 -8.28 30.80 -14.01
CA ILE A 468 -7.98 30.04 -15.24
C ILE A 468 -8.34 28.56 -15.06
N TYR A 469 -8.06 27.98 -13.89
CA TYR A 469 -8.38 26.58 -13.63
C TYR A 469 -9.89 26.32 -13.57
N GLU A 470 -10.67 27.23 -12.98
CA GLU A 470 -12.14 27.14 -12.98
C GLU A 470 -12.71 27.24 -14.40
N PHE A 471 -12.19 28.14 -15.24
CA PHE A 471 -12.51 28.15 -16.66
C PHE A 471 -12.19 26.79 -17.30
N TYR A 472 -10.98 26.26 -17.08
CA TYR A 472 -10.54 24.99 -17.66
C TYR A 472 -11.43 23.80 -17.25
N LYS A 473 -11.93 23.76 -16.01
CA LYS A 473 -12.89 22.72 -15.59
C LYS A 473 -14.18 22.75 -16.40
N LYS A 474 -14.67 23.95 -16.73
CA LYS A 474 -15.93 24.18 -17.45
C LYS A 474 -15.76 24.25 -18.98
N ARG A 475 -14.53 24.05 -19.49
CA ARG A 475 -14.18 24.25 -20.91
C ARG A 475 -15.10 23.56 -21.91
N GLU A 476 -15.54 22.32 -21.65
CA GLU A 476 -16.39 21.57 -22.59
C GLU A 476 -17.79 22.19 -22.68
N LYS A 477 -18.34 22.64 -21.54
CA LYS A 477 -19.64 23.32 -21.50
C LYS A 477 -19.58 24.70 -22.17
N ILE A 478 -18.53 25.47 -21.91
CA ILE A 478 -18.32 26.79 -22.55
C ILE A 478 -18.16 26.62 -24.06
N ARG A 479 -17.39 25.62 -24.48
CA ARG A 479 -17.20 25.26 -25.89
C ARG A 479 -18.52 24.84 -26.52
N PHE A 480 -19.28 23.96 -25.87
CA PHE A 480 -20.61 23.55 -26.33
C PHE A 480 -21.53 24.75 -26.53
N ILE A 481 -21.62 25.67 -25.56
CA ILE A 481 -22.44 26.88 -25.67
C ILE A 481 -22.02 27.72 -26.88
N TYR A 482 -20.70 27.92 -27.06
CA TYR A 482 -20.19 28.68 -28.20
C TYR A 482 -20.50 27.98 -29.53
N GLU A 483 -20.25 26.67 -29.64
CA GLU A 483 -20.51 25.87 -30.83
C GLU A 483 -22.01 25.80 -31.16
N TYR A 484 -22.87 25.73 -30.15
CA TYR A 484 -24.32 25.72 -30.31
C TYR A 484 -24.83 27.03 -30.91
N LEU A 485 -24.35 28.18 -30.41
CA LEU A 485 -24.75 29.51 -30.89
C LEU A 485 -24.18 29.88 -32.27
N HIS A 486 -23.09 29.22 -32.68
CA HIS A 486 -22.44 29.43 -33.97
C HIS A 486 -22.67 28.26 -34.94
N HIS A 487 -23.57 27.33 -34.60
CA HIS A 487 -23.87 26.20 -35.45
C HIS A 487 -24.48 26.70 -36.78
N PRO A 488 -24.01 26.22 -37.94
CA PRO A 488 -24.47 26.72 -39.24
C PRO A 488 -25.98 26.52 -39.47
N ASP A 489 -26.57 25.53 -38.80
CA ASP A 489 -27.99 25.21 -38.91
C ASP A 489 -28.87 25.86 -37.82
N LEU A 490 -28.30 26.63 -36.90
CA LEU A 490 -29.08 27.43 -35.95
C LEU A 490 -29.77 28.57 -36.70
N HIS A 491 -31.08 28.47 -36.88
CA HIS A 491 -31.88 29.48 -37.57
C HIS A 491 -32.74 30.26 -36.59
N LEU A 492 -32.65 31.59 -36.66
CA LEU A 492 -33.46 32.51 -35.87
C LEU A 492 -34.40 33.28 -36.80
N PRO A 493 -35.70 32.93 -36.85
CA PRO A 493 -36.66 33.58 -37.73
C PRO A 493 -36.69 35.10 -37.53
N PRO A 494 -36.88 35.89 -38.61
CA PRO A 494 -36.82 37.34 -38.52
C PRO A 494 -37.85 37.95 -37.56
N GLU A 495 -39.01 37.29 -37.42
CA GLU A 495 -40.19 37.72 -36.69
C GLU A 495 -40.10 37.48 -35.17
N GLU A 496 -39.17 36.63 -34.72
CA GLU A 496 -39.05 36.21 -33.31
C GLU A 496 -38.07 37.11 -32.54
N HIS A 497 -38.56 38.28 -32.12
CA HIS A 497 -37.75 39.33 -31.49
C HIS A 497 -37.18 38.95 -30.11
N GLU A 498 -37.94 38.19 -29.31
CA GLU A 498 -37.55 37.79 -27.94
C GLU A 498 -36.37 36.82 -27.95
N LEU A 499 -36.41 35.81 -28.83
CA LEU A 499 -35.35 34.82 -28.99
C LEU A 499 -34.02 35.46 -29.44
N LYS A 500 -34.09 36.50 -30.28
CA LYS A 500 -32.92 37.29 -30.69
C LYS A 500 -32.35 38.12 -29.55
N ALA A 501 -33.15 38.55 -28.58
CA ALA A 501 -32.68 39.28 -27.42
C ALA A 501 -31.82 38.37 -26.52
N TYR A 502 -32.33 37.18 -26.17
CA TYR A 502 -31.57 36.18 -25.40
C TYR A 502 -30.27 35.78 -26.11
N TYR A 503 -30.31 35.57 -27.44
CA TYR A 503 -29.09 35.29 -28.21
C TYR A 503 -28.03 36.38 -28.06
N LYS A 504 -28.44 37.66 -28.16
CA LYS A 504 -27.53 38.81 -28.02
C LYS A 504 -26.91 38.89 -26.62
N GLU A 505 -27.69 38.65 -25.58
CA GLU A 505 -27.19 38.68 -24.19
C GLU A 505 -26.08 37.65 -23.96
N VAL A 506 -26.26 36.42 -24.46
CA VAL A 506 -25.23 35.38 -24.37
C VAL A 506 -23.99 35.74 -25.21
N ALA A 507 -24.20 36.30 -26.41
CA ALA A 507 -23.11 36.75 -27.29
C ALA A 507 -22.27 37.89 -26.69
N GLU A 508 -22.88 38.82 -25.95
CA GLU A 508 -22.16 39.91 -25.26
C GLU A 508 -21.25 39.39 -24.13
N ILE A 509 -21.62 38.30 -23.46
CA ILE A 509 -20.79 37.69 -22.41
C ILE A 509 -19.48 37.12 -23.01
N PHE A 510 -19.52 36.54 -24.21
CA PHE A 510 -18.33 36.06 -24.92
C PHE A 510 -17.36 37.17 -25.35
N LYS A 511 -17.82 38.44 -25.38
CA LYS A 511 -16.93 39.59 -25.64
C LYS A 511 -16.14 40.03 -24.40
N LYS A 512 -16.47 39.52 -23.22
CA LYS A 512 -15.80 39.82 -21.95
C LYS A 512 -14.69 38.80 -21.65
N ASN A 513 -13.82 39.13 -20.70
CA ASN A 513 -12.75 38.24 -20.28
C ASN A 513 -13.27 37.11 -19.37
N LEU A 514 -13.51 35.93 -19.96
CA LEU A 514 -13.98 34.74 -19.25
C LEU A 514 -12.86 34.00 -18.49
N LEU A 515 -11.60 34.14 -18.89
CA LEU A 515 -10.47 33.43 -18.29
C LEU A 515 -10.18 33.87 -16.85
N PHE A 516 -10.41 35.14 -16.54
CA PHE A 516 -10.07 35.72 -15.23
C PHE A 516 -11.29 36.19 -14.41
N THR A 517 -12.51 35.97 -14.91
CA THR A 517 -13.74 36.49 -14.28
C THR A 517 -14.75 35.37 -14.01
N PRO A 518 -14.62 34.63 -12.89
CA PRO A 518 -15.51 33.51 -12.57
C PRO A 518 -17.00 33.86 -12.50
N SER A 519 -17.35 35.10 -12.15
CA SER A 519 -18.74 35.57 -12.13
C SER A 519 -19.37 35.63 -13.52
N GLN A 520 -18.59 35.95 -14.57
CA GLN A 520 -19.09 35.93 -15.95
C GLN A 520 -19.33 34.50 -16.46
N LEU A 521 -18.57 33.51 -15.97
CA LEU A 521 -18.81 32.10 -16.29
C LEU A 521 -20.14 31.58 -15.76
N LEU A 522 -20.54 31.99 -14.56
CA LEU A 522 -21.85 31.65 -14.01
C LEU A 522 -22.97 32.33 -14.81
N SER A 523 -22.80 33.62 -15.08
CA SER A 523 -23.76 34.40 -15.88
C SER A 523 -23.94 33.81 -17.30
N LEU A 524 -22.88 33.30 -17.94
CA LEU A 524 -22.95 32.65 -19.25
C LEU A 524 -23.88 31.43 -19.25
N GLU A 525 -23.77 30.58 -18.23
CA GLU A 525 -24.59 29.37 -18.13
C GLU A 525 -26.06 29.68 -17.87
N GLU A 526 -26.35 30.71 -17.07
CA GLU A 526 -27.70 31.18 -16.77
C GLU A 526 -28.39 31.72 -18.05
N HIS A 527 -27.78 32.69 -18.73
CA HIS A 527 -28.38 33.31 -19.93
C HIS A 527 -28.49 32.32 -21.09
N PHE A 528 -27.55 31.38 -21.23
CA PHE A 528 -27.68 30.31 -22.22
C PHE A 528 -28.84 29.36 -21.90
N SER A 529 -29.09 29.07 -20.62
CA SER A 529 -30.22 28.23 -20.22
C SER A 529 -31.55 28.86 -20.61
N ASP A 530 -31.67 30.19 -20.49
CA ASP A 530 -32.89 30.92 -20.85
C ASP A 530 -33.08 30.92 -22.37
N PHE A 531 -32.04 31.22 -23.14
CA PHE A 531 -32.04 31.09 -24.60
C PHE A 531 -32.44 29.67 -25.06
N TYR A 532 -31.79 28.65 -24.50
CA TYR A 532 -31.98 27.26 -24.88
C TYR A 532 -33.41 26.78 -24.65
N LYS A 533 -34.02 27.15 -23.51
CA LYS A 533 -35.42 26.84 -23.21
C LYS A 533 -36.37 27.50 -24.21
N ALA A 534 -36.21 28.79 -24.46
CA ALA A 534 -37.04 29.54 -25.40
C ALA A 534 -36.93 28.98 -26.83
N TYR A 535 -35.71 28.68 -27.29
CA TYR A 535 -35.45 28.09 -28.61
C TYR A 535 -36.11 26.71 -28.74
N THR A 536 -35.92 25.85 -27.74
CA THR A 536 -36.41 24.46 -27.76
C THR A 536 -37.92 24.40 -27.82
N GLN A 537 -38.60 25.25 -27.05
CA GLN A 537 -40.06 25.33 -27.04
C GLN A 537 -40.60 25.72 -28.43
N LEU A 538 -40.11 26.82 -28.99
CA LEU A 538 -40.56 27.31 -30.29
C LEU A 538 -40.27 26.31 -31.42
N TYR A 539 -39.08 25.71 -31.42
CA TYR A 539 -38.70 24.72 -32.41
C TYR A 539 -39.64 23.51 -32.37
N LYS A 540 -39.91 22.97 -31.17
CA LYS A 540 -40.78 21.80 -30.96
C LYS A 540 -42.20 22.04 -31.48
N GLU A 541 -42.78 23.20 -31.17
CA GLU A 541 -44.12 23.57 -31.61
C GLU A 541 -44.23 23.61 -33.14
N LYS A 542 -43.30 24.30 -33.82
CA LYS A 542 -43.33 24.44 -35.29
C LYS A 542 -42.98 23.13 -36.00
N HIS A 543 -41.99 22.38 -35.53
CA HIS A 543 -41.62 21.08 -36.07
C HIS A 543 -42.79 20.09 -36.06
N ASN A 544 -43.48 19.96 -34.92
CA ASN A 544 -44.57 19.00 -34.77
C ASN A 544 -45.78 19.37 -35.64
N SER A 545 -46.00 20.65 -35.93
CA SER A 545 -47.09 21.07 -36.82
C SER A 545 -46.96 20.59 -38.27
N GLN A 546 -45.76 20.20 -38.72
CA GLN A 546 -45.49 19.81 -40.10
C GLN A 546 -45.03 18.35 -40.28
N LEU A 547 -44.33 17.79 -39.29
CA LEU A 547 -43.63 16.51 -39.41
C LEU A 547 -44.12 15.43 -38.45
N ALA A 548 -45.11 15.74 -37.60
CA ALA A 548 -45.65 14.78 -36.65
C ALA A 548 -46.48 13.67 -37.34
N PRO A 549 -46.62 12.49 -36.72
CA PRO A 549 -47.31 11.34 -37.30
C PRO A 549 -48.73 11.61 -37.81
N GLU A 550 -49.43 12.55 -37.17
CA GLU A 550 -50.80 12.95 -37.49
C GLU A 550 -50.90 13.53 -38.92
N CYS A 551 -49.87 14.25 -39.39
CA CYS A 551 -49.82 14.85 -40.72
C CYS A 551 -49.75 13.81 -41.86
N PHE A 552 -49.40 12.55 -41.55
CA PHE A 552 -49.20 11.48 -42.53
C PHE A 552 -50.34 10.45 -42.55
N SER A 553 -51.41 10.66 -41.77
CA SER A 553 -52.49 9.68 -41.56
C SER A 553 -53.12 9.15 -42.85
N ASP A 554 -53.30 10.01 -43.85
CA ASP A 554 -53.98 9.64 -45.09
C ASP A 554 -53.10 8.77 -45.99
N TYR A 555 -51.77 8.96 -45.97
CA TYR A 555 -50.83 8.09 -46.68
C TYR A 555 -50.78 6.67 -46.08
N PHE A 556 -50.95 6.54 -44.76
CA PHE A 556 -51.07 5.23 -44.12
C PHE A 556 -52.34 4.49 -44.54
N LYS A 557 -53.46 5.21 -44.75
CA LYS A 557 -54.74 4.63 -45.20
C LYS A 557 -54.71 4.13 -46.64
N LEU A 558 -53.88 4.70 -47.52
CA LEU A 558 -53.78 4.31 -48.93
C LEU A 558 -53.53 2.80 -49.14
N ARG A 559 -52.73 2.16 -48.28
CA ARG A 559 -52.44 0.72 -48.35
C ARG A 559 -53.64 -0.17 -48.04
N GLN A 560 -54.69 0.39 -47.45
CA GLN A 560 -55.91 -0.33 -47.07
C GLN A 560 -56.99 -0.27 -48.16
N GLU A 561 -56.81 0.60 -49.16
CA GLU A 561 -57.76 0.76 -50.28
C GLU A 561 -57.77 -0.47 -51.21
N PRO A 562 -58.94 -0.80 -51.80
CA PRO A 562 -59.13 -2.00 -52.62
C PRO A 562 -58.22 -2.03 -53.86
N ASP A 563 -58.01 -0.88 -54.50
CA ASP A 563 -57.19 -0.74 -55.71
C ASP A 563 -55.72 -1.11 -55.43
N TYR A 564 -55.16 -0.60 -54.33
CA TYR A 564 -53.80 -0.95 -53.91
C TYR A 564 -53.68 -2.45 -53.59
N LYS A 565 -54.69 -3.03 -52.93
CA LYS A 565 -54.74 -4.47 -52.63
C LYS A 565 -54.75 -5.32 -53.90
N LEU A 566 -55.52 -4.91 -54.91
CA LEU A 566 -55.55 -5.60 -56.21
C LEU A 566 -54.20 -5.53 -56.92
N LEU A 567 -53.60 -4.33 -57.03
CA LEU A 567 -52.28 -4.15 -57.63
C LEU A 567 -51.21 -5.00 -56.91
N LYS A 568 -51.27 -5.05 -55.58
CA LYS A 568 -50.40 -5.89 -54.75
C LYS A 568 -50.58 -7.37 -55.04
N LEU A 569 -51.81 -7.85 -55.15
CA LEU A 569 -52.09 -9.25 -55.49
C LEU A 569 -51.55 -9.61 -56.88
N TRP A 570 -51.77 -8.76 -57.87
CA TRP A 570 -51.29 -8.96 -59.24
C TRP A 570 -49.77 -8.86 -59.39
N SER A 571 -49.08 -8.13 -58.53
CA SER A 571 -47.61 -8.12 -58.51
C SER A 571 -46.98 -9.50 -58.28
N SER A 572 -47.75 -10.45 -57.72
CA SER A 572 -47.32 -11.84 -57.53
C SER A 572 -47.37 -12.70 -58.81
N LEU A 573 -47.86 -12.14 -59.92
CA LEU A 573 -47.92 -12.77 -61.24
C LEU A 573 -46.77 -12.23 -62.10
N PRO A 574 -45.72 -13.03 -62.36
CA PRO A 574 -44.52 -12.56 -63.07
C PRO A 574 -44.79 -12.07 -64.50
N VAL A 575 -45.89 -12.51 -65.09
CA VAL A 575 -46.31 -12.19 -66.46
C VAL A 575 -47.04 -10.84 -66.57
N LEU A 576 -47.38 -10.19 -65.45
CA LEU A 576 -48.06 -8.90 -65.43
C LEU A 576 -47.11 -7.76 -65.04
N PRO A 577 -47.30 -6.55 -65.60
CA PRO A 577 -46.48 -5.37 -65.27
C PRO A 577 -46.75 -4.81 -63.85
N ALA A 578 -47.77 -5.31 -63.14
CA ALA A 578 -48.21 -4.85 -61.82
C ALA A 578 -47.08 -4.65 -60.80
N ARG A 579 -46.04 -5.49 -60.83
CA ARG A 579 -44.90 -5.41 -59.91
C ARG A 579 -44.11 -4.10 -60.06
N ALA A 580 -43.87 -3.63 -61.28
CA ALA A 580 -43.13 -2.39 -61.52
C ALA A 580 -43.91 -1.17 -61.01
N TYR A 581 -45.23 -1.12 -61.25
CA TYR A 581 -46.10 -0.04 -60.77
C TYR A 581 -46.29 -0.05 -59.25
N LEU A 582 -46.36 -1.24 -58.63
CA LEU A 582 -46.36 -1.36 -57.17
C LEU A 582 -45.04 -0.86 -56.58
N GLU A 583 -43.90 -1.28 -57.14
CA GLU A 583 -42.57 -0.83 -56.69
C GLU A 583 -42.39 0.69 -56.84
N GLN A 584 -42.88 1.28 -57.94
CA GLN A 584 -42.86 2.75 -58.13
C GLN A 584 -43.76 3.48 -57.14
N THR A 585 -44.99 2.99 -56.93
CA THR A 585 -45.94 3.58 -55.98
C THR A 585 -45.43 3.45 -54.54
N GLU A 586 -44.87 2.30 -54.16
CA GLU A 586 -44.26 2.09 -52.84
C GLU A 586 -43.00 2.94 -52.66
N LYS A 587 -42.19 3.14 -53.71
CA LYS A 587 -41.04 4.03 -53.66
C LYS A 587 -41.44 5.48 -53.37
N GLU A 588 -42.49 5.98 -54.01
CA GLU A 588 -42.99 7.35 -53.77
C GLU A 588 -43.69 7.47 -52.41
N LEU A 589 -44.52 6.50 -52.03
CA LEU A 589 -45.16 6.46 -50.72
C LEU A 589 -44.13 6.41 -49.59
N ASN A 590 -43.10 5.56 -49.73
CA ASN A 590 -42.01 5.48 -48.77
C ASN A 590 -41.14 6.75 -48.77
N LYS A 591 -41.04 7.47 -49.89
CA LYS A 591 -40.35 8.78 -49.94
C LYS A 591 -41.07 9.83 -49.11
N VAL A 592 -42.40 9.85 -49.15
CA VAL A 592 -43.23 10.75 -48.32
C VAL A 592 -43.14 10.33 -46.85
N LEU A 593 -43.36 9.05 -46.54
CA LEU A 593 -43.32 8.55 -45.16
C LEU A 593 -41.92 8.64 -44.52
N LYS A 594 -40.84 8.76 -45.31
CA LYS A 594 -39.48 9.02 -44.81
C LYS A 594 -39.31 10.43 -44.21
N GLN A 595 -40.19 11.37 -44.53
CA GLN A 595 -40.15 12.72 -43.96
C GLN A 595 -40.75 12.77 -42.55
N LEU A 596 -41.52 11.75 -42.15
CA LEU A 596 -42.11 11.65 -40.82
C LEU A 596 -41.02 11.57 -39.75
N CYS A 597 -41.11 12.43 -38.74
CA CYS A 597 -40.18 12.45 -37.62
C CYS A 597 -40.85 11.86 -36.36
N GLN A 598 -40.23 10.84 -35.77
CA GLN A 598 -40.64 10.24 -34.50
C GLN A 598 -39.68 10.54 -33.35
N ALA A 599 -38.64 11.33 -33.62
CA ALA A 599 -37.64 11.65 -32.62
C ALA A 599 -38.23 12.54 -31.54
N ASP A 600 -37.79 12.35 -30.30
CA ASP A 600 -38.03 13.31 -29.24
C ASP A 600 -37.18 14.55 -29.49
N VAL A 601 -37.82 15.57 -30.06
CA VAL A 601 -37.21 16.83 -30.47
C VAL A 601 -36.45 17.48 -29.30
N GLU A 602 -36.99 17.41 -28.09
CA GLU A 602 -36.40 18.05 -26.92
C GLU A 602 -35.07 17.40 -26.51
N THR A 603 -35.01 16.07 -26.58
CA THR A 603 -33.78 15.31 -26.38
C THR A 603 -32.75 15.57 -27.48
N CYS A 604 -33.19 15.65 -28.75
CA CYS A 604 -32.29 15.93 -29.87
C CYS A 604 -31.66 17.33 -29.79
N LEU A 605 -32.46 18.31 -29.36
CA LEU A 605 -32.01 19.69 -29.25
C LEU A 605 -30.93 19.90 -28.18
N GLY A 606 -30.77 18.93 -27.26
CA GLY A 606 -29.72 18.92 -26.23
C GLY A 606 -28.32 18.72 -26.78
N GLU A 607 -28.19 18.17 -27.99
CA GLU A 607 -26.89 17.88 -28.62
C GLU A 607 -26.61 18.80 -29.82
N SER A 608 -27.65 19.30 -30.50
CA SER A 608 -27.55 20.14 -31.71
C SER A 608 -28.77 21.06 -31.82
N PRO A 609 -28.68 22.27 -32.40
CA PRO A 609 -29.83 23.16 -32.55
C PRO A 609 -30.87 22.70 -33.59
N VAL A 610 -30.71 21.50 -34.15
CA VAL A 610 -31.60 20.90 -35.14
C VAL A 610 -31.88 19.44 -34.77
N CYS A 611 -33.12 19.00 -34.97
CA CYS A 611 -33.55 17.63 -34.78
C CYS A 611 -32.82 16.67 -35.73
N VAL A 612 -32.73 15.38 -35.38
CA VAL A 612 -32.13 14.34 -36.23
C VAL A 612 -32.78 14.18 -37.61
N CYS A 613 -34.01 14.70 -37.79
CA CYS A 613 -34.67 14.75 -39.10
C CYS A 613 -34.08 15.81 -40.05
N GLY A 614 -33.27 16.74 -39.54
CA GLY A 614 -32.59 17.79 -40.31
C GLY A 614 -33.44 19.03 -40.64
N TRP A 615 -34.69 19.09 -40.16
CA TRP A 615 -35.59 20.22 -40.41
C TRP A 615 -35.10 21.50 -39.73
N LYS A 616 -35.12 22.64 -40.41
CA LYS A 616 -34.69 23.91 -39.80
C LYS A 616 -35.86 24.78 -39.41
N LEU A 617 -35.69 25.55 -38.33
CA LEU A 617 -36.73 26.49 -37.89
C LEU A 617 -37.00 27.54 -38.98
N GLY A 618 -38.22 27.50 -39.54
CA GLY A 618 -38.66 28.35 -40.66
C GLY A 618 -38.66 27.67 -42.04
N GLU A 619 -38.29 26.39 -42.13
CA GLU A 619 -38.35 25.59 -43.36
C GLU A 619 -39.77 25.06 -43.63
N GLU A 620 -40.23 25.09 -44.89
CA GLU A 620 -41.54 24.57 -45.32
C GLU A 620 -41.42 23.16 -45.88
N VAL A 621 -42.25 22.22 -45.41
CA VAL A 621 -42.29 20.84 -45.88
C VAL A 621 -43.39 20.63 -46.92
N TYR A 622 -43.03 20.09 -48.08
CA TYR A 622 -43.98 19.76 -49.15
C TYR A 622 -44.40 18.28 -49.15
N LEU A 623 -45.69 18.01 -48.98
CA LEU A 623 -46.30 16.69 -49.06
C LEU A 623 -47.17 16.58 -50.34
N PRO A 624 -46.90 15.61 -51.24
CA PRO A 624 -47.63 15.50 -52.52
C PRO A 624 -49.05 14.99 -52.33
N SER A 625 -50.04 15.59 -53.00
CA SER A 625 -51.44 15.19 -52.83
C SER A 625 -51.68 13.70 -53.08
N ILE A 626 -52.45 13.06 -52.19
CA ILE A 626 -52.71 11.61 -52.23
C ILE A 626 -53.37 11.15 -53.53
N SER A 627 -54.08 12.05 -54.21
CA SER A 627 -54.70 11.82 -55.52
C SER A 627 -53.69 11.33 -56.58
N ILE A 628 -52.45 11.83 -56.55
CA ILE A 628 -51.41 11.45 -57.52
C ILE A 628 -51.02 9.98 -57.36
N LEU A 629 -50.89 9.50 -56.12
CA LEU A 629 -50.56 8.11 -55.83
C LEU A 629 -51.72 7.17 -56.21
N LYS A 630 -52.97 7.61 -56.00
CA LYS A 630 -54.16 6.86 -56.44
C LYS A 630 -54.22 6.69 -57.95
N THR A 631 -53.91 7.74 -58.72
CA THR A 631 -53.87 7.67 -60.18
C THR A 631 -52.83 6.64 -60.67
N LYS A 632 -51.64 6.60 -60.08
CA LYS A 632 -50.59 5.61 -60.45
C LYS A 632 -50.98 4.17 -60.15
N ILE A 633 -51.69 3.94 -59.05
CA ILE A 633 -52.23 2.61 -58.72
C ILE A 633 -53.21 2.18 -59.82
N GLN A 634 -54.10 3.08 -60.24
CA GLN A 634 -55.06 2.81 -61.30
C GLN A 634 -54.40 2.55 -62.65
N GLU A 635 -53.33 3.29 -63.00
CA GLU A 635 -52.54 3.04 -64.21
C GLU A 635 -51.91 1.63 -64.22
N GLY A 636 -51.37 1.18 -63.09
CA GLY A 636 -50.80 -0.17 -62.95
C GLY A 636 -51.84 -1.29 -63.10
N ILE A 637 -53.05 -1.08 -62.59
CA ILE A 637 -54.19 -2.00 -62.78
C ILE A 637 -54.58 -2.03 -64.26
N ASN A 638 -54.74 -0.87 -64.91
CA ASN A 638 -55.12 -0.78 -66.31
C ASN A 638 -54.08 -1.42 -67.25
N ALA A 639 -52.79 -1.21 -67.00
CA ALA A 639 -51.71 -1.83 -67.77
C ALA A 639 -51.70 -3.37 -67.60
N SER A 640 -52.01 -3.86 -66.40
CA SER A 640 -52.09 -5.30 -66.13
C SER A 640 -53.31 -5.94 -66.80
N MET A 641 -54.43 -5.22 -66.87
CA MET A 641 -55.61 -5.62 -67.63
C MET A 641 -55.32 -5.75 -69.12
N GLN A 642 -54.61 -4.79 -69.70
CA GLN A 642 -54.18 -4.86 -71.11
C GLN A 642 -53.23 -6.05 -71.36
N ALA A 643 -52.31 -6.33 -70.44
CA ALA A 643 -51.42 -7.48 -70.56
C ALA A 643 -52.20 -8.82 -70.59
N LEU A 644 -53.25 -8.98 -69.78
CA LEU A 644 -54.11 -10.17 -69.80
C LEU A 644 -54.84 -10.39 -71.14
N GLN A 645 -55.08 -9.32 -71.89
CA GLN A 645 -55.70 -9.34 -73.22
C GLN A 645 -54.70 -9.58 -74.37
N SER A 646 -53.42 -9.77 -74.06
CA SER A 646 -52.40 -10.05 -75.09
C SER A 646 -52.45 -11.51 -75.57
N PRO A 647 -52.19 -11.78 -76.87
CA PRO A 647 -52.36 -13.12 -77.48
C PRO A 647 -51.71 -14.30 -76.71
N PRO A 648 -50.47 -14.22 -76.19
CA PRO A 648 -49.86 -15.36 -75.50
C PRO A 648 -50.53 -15.67 -74.14
N LEU A 649 -51.10 -14.68 -73.46
CA LEU A 649 -51.79 -14.86 -72.18
C LEU A 649 -53.27 -15.19 -72.39
N THR A 650 -53.93 -14.54 -73.34
CA THR A 650 -55.33 -14.82 -73.70
C THR A 650 -55.50 -16.26 -74.20
N ASN A 651 -54.62 -16.75 -75.10
CA ASN A 651 -54.68 -18.13 -75.59
C ASN A 651 -54.50 -19.16 -74.46
N ARG A 652 -53.63 -18.88 -73.49
CA ARG A 652 -53.44 -19.71 -72.29
C ARG A 652 -54.68 -19.71 -71.41
N LEU A 653 -55.28 -18.54 -71.18
CA LEU A 653 -56.50 -18.41 -70.40
C LEU A 653 -57.69 -19.10 -71.07
N GLU A 654 -57.84 -19.01 -72.39
CA GLU A 654 -58.88 -19.71 -73.14
C GLU A 654 -58.72 -21.23 -73.08
N THR A 655 -57.48 -21.73 -73.19
CA THR A 655 -57.16 -23.15 -73.04
C THR A 655 -57.52 -23.64 -71.63
N TYR A 656 -57.17 -22.86 -70.60
CA TYR A 656 -57.51 -23.16 -69.22
C TYR A 656 -59.02 -23.10 -68.94
N ILE A 657 -59.73 -22.11 -69.50
CA ILE A 657 -61.20 -21.98 -69.41
C ILE A 657 -61.88 -23.18 -70.06
N LYS A 658 -61.36 -23.67 -71.19
CA LYS A 658 -61.86 -24.88 -71.86
C LYS A 658 -61.68 -26.12 -70.97
N LEU A 659 -60.49 -26.31 -70.38
CA LEU A 659 -60.21 -27.38 -69.43
C LEU A 659 -61.12 -27.32 -68.19
N LEU A 660 -61.35 -26.12 -67.64
CA LEU A 660 -62.27 -25.91 -66.51
C LEU A 660 -63.73 -26.31 -66.85
N LYS A 661 -64.18 -26.07 -68.09
CA LYS A 661 -65.52 -26.49 -68.56
C LYS A 661 -65.62 -28.02 -68.69
N GLU A 662 -64.54 -28.67 -69.13
CA GLU A 662 -64.46 -30.13 -69.32
C GLU A 662 -64.45 -30.88 -67.98
N ILE A 663 -63.81 -30.35 -66.93
CA ILE A 663 -63.78 -30.95 -65.57
C ILE A 663 -64.99 -30.58 -64.69
N GLY A 664 -66.04 -29.98 -65.27
CA GLY A 664 -67.30 -29.69 -64.58
C GLY A 664 -67.37 -28.36 -63.81
N ASN A 665 -66.30 -27.56 -63.80
CA ASN A 665 -66.22 -26.32 -63.02
C ASN A 665 -66.74 -25.09 -63.80
N LYS A 666 -67.98 -25.21 -64.28
CA LYS A 666 -68.59 -24.28 -65.25
C LYS A 666 -68.78 -22.85 -64.71
N LYS A 667 -68.94 -22.69 -63.39
CA LYS A 667 -69.15 -21.38 -62.72
C LYS A 667 -67.89 -20.51 -62.72
N GLN A 668 -66.72 -21.10 -62.47
CA GLN A 668 -65.45 -20.36 -62.48
C GLN A 668 -65.00 -20.07 -63.92
N ALA A 669 -65.25 -21.00 -64.85
CA ALA A 669 -64.99 -20.79 -66.27
C ALA A 669 -65.85 -19.66 -66.86
N SER A 670 -67.13 -19.57 -66.50
CA SER A 670 -67.99 -18.47 -66.94
C SER A 670 -67.59 -17.12 -66.32
N GLN A 671 -67.21 -17.10 -65.04
CA GLN A 671 -66.69 -15.90 -64.36
C GLN A 671 -65.38 -15.38 -64.99
N LEU A 672 -64.41 -16.24 -65.29
CA LEU A 672 -63.19 -15.86 -66.01
C LEU A 672 -63.50 -15.33 -67.42
N THR A 673 -64.43 -15.96 -68.12
CA THR A 673 -64.86 -15.52 -69.46
C THR A 673 -65.52 -14.14 -69.41
N SER A 674 -66.41 -13.88 -68.44
CA SER A 674 -67.09 -12.59 -68.31
C SER A 674 -66.15 -11.46 -67.89
N LEU A 675 -65.17 -11.75 -67.03
CA LEU A 675 -64.18 -10.77 -66.57
C LEU A 675 -63.21 -10.38 -67.70
N LEU A 676 -62.78 -11.34 -68.53
CA LEU A 676 -61.92 -11.07 -69.70
C LEU A 676 -62.62 -10.24 -70.79
N GLN A 677 -63.95 -10.30 -70.88
CA GLN A 677 -64.78 -9.49 -71.79
C GLN A 677 -65.03 -8.05 -71.29
N GLY A 678 -64.42 -7.65 -70.16
CA GLY A 678 -64.28 -6.23 -69.78
C GLY A 678 -65.33 -5.65 -68.83
N LYS A 679 -66.01 -6.46 -68.00
CA LYS A 679 -67.02 -5.98 -67.03
C LYS A 679 -66.83 -6.53 -65.61
N GLY A 680 -65.65 -6.35 -65.02
CA GLY A 680 -65.35 -6.77 -63.65
C GLY A 680 -65.04 -5.63 -62.71
N GLU A 681 -65.69 -5.60 -61.53
CA GLU A 681 -65.31 -4.71 -60.41
C GLU A 681 -64.03 -5.21 -59.71
N ILE A 682 -63.34 -4.33 -58.98
CA ILE A 682 -62.04 -4.62 -58.35
C ILE A 682 -62.12 -5.81 -57.38
N GLU A 683 -63.19 -5.92 -56.61
CA GLU A 683 -63.44 -7.02 -55.67
C GLU A 683 -63.60 -8.36 -56.39
N GLN A 684 -64.19 -8.35 -57.59
CA GLN A 684 -64.36 -9.54 -58.42
C GLN A 684 -63.02 -9.99 -59.00
N TRP A 685 -62.15 -9.04 -59.38
CA TRP A 685 -60.78 -9.32 -59.80
C TRP A 685 -59.92 -9.87 -58.65
N ILE A 686 -60.03 -9.31 -57.45
CA ILE A 686 -59.37 -9.84 -56.25
C ILE A 686 -59.78 -11.30 -56.02
N ALA A 687 -61.09 -11.60 -56.09
CA ALA A 687 -61.62 -12.93 -55.83
C ALA A 687 -61.18 -13.98 -56.86
N ILE A 688 -61.02 -13.61 -58.14
CA ILE A 688 -60.62 -14.56 -59.22
C ILE A 688 -59.10 -14.66 -59.40
N THR A 689 -58.31 -13.77 -58.79
CA THR A 689 -56.85 -13.72 -58.95
C THR A 689 -56.14 -15.05 -58.61
N PRO A 690 -56.54 -15.85 -57.61
CA PRO A 690 -55.90 -17.15 -57.35
C PRO A 690 -56.08 -18.16 -58.51
N GLU A 691 -57.21 -18.12 -59.20
CA GLU A 691 -57.52 -18.94 -60.36
C GLU A 691 -56.78 -18.44 -61.61
N LEU A 692 -56.67 -17.12 -61.75
CA LEU A 692 -55.81 -16.48 -62.75
C LEU A 692 -54.33 -16.90 -62.56
N LYS A 693 -53.88 -16.97 -61.31
CA LYS A 693 -52.53 -17.42 -60.93
C LYS A 693 -52.27 -18.88 -61.34
N LYS A 694 -53.25 -19.76 -61.12
CA LYS A 694 -53.15 -21.17 -61.56
C LYS A 694 -53.08 -21.29 -63.08
N ALA A 695 -53.90 -20.53 -63.79
CA ALA A 695 -53.94 -20.55 -65.26
C ALA A 695 -52.64 -20.05 -65.89
N LEU A 696 -52.07 -18.99 -65.34
CA LEU A 696 -50.92 -18.30 -65.93
C LEU A 696 -49.58 -18.91 -65.53
N LEU A 697 -49.50 -19.68 -64.44
CA LEU A 697 -48.23 -20.28 -63.97
C LEU A 697 -48.01 -21.73 -64.42
N GLN A 698 -49.00 -22.39 -65.04
CA GLN A 698 -48.80 -23.75 -65.58
C GLN A 698 -47.83 -23.73 -66.79
N GLY A 699 -46.69 -24.42 -66.63
CA GLY A 699 -45.71 -24.63 -67.70
C GLY A 699 -44.82 -23.42 -68.01
N ILE A 700 -44.51 -22.56 -67.03
CA ILE A 700 -43.49 -21.51 -67.16
C ILE A 700 -42.19 -21.97 -66.49
N THR A 701 -41.08 -21.94 -67.24
CA THR A 701 -39.71 -22.05 -66.70
C THR A 701 -39.13 -20.65 -66.50
N VAL A 702 -39.00 -20.24 -65.23
CA VAL A 702 -38.25 -19.02 -64.85
C VAL A 702 -36.88 -19.47 -64.35
N VAL A 703 -35.82 -18.88 -64.90
CA VAL A 703 -34.45 -19.28 -64.63
C VAL A 703 -33.69 -18.13 -63.96
N GLU A 704 -33.01 -18.42 -62.86
CA GLU A 704 -32.30 -17.41 -62.06
C GLU A 704 -30.82 -17.27 -62.47
N ARG A 705 -30.29 -16.04 -62.40
CA ARG A 705 -28.90 -15.68 -62.73
C ARG A 705 -28.30 -14.75 -61.70
N ASP A 706 -27.24 -15.20 -61.03
CA ASP A 706 -26.54 -14.42 -60.02
C ASP A 706 -25.49 -13.50 -60.65
N LEU A 707 -25.65 -12.19 -60.44
CA LEU A 707 -24.80 -11.13 -60.93
C LEU A 707 -23.43 -11.12 -60.23
N ASP A 708 -23.32 -11.58 -58.98
CA ASP A 708 -22.04 -11.64 -58.28
C ASP A 708 -21.07 -12.62 -58.96
N ILE A 709 -21.62 -13.68 -59.57
CA ILE A 709 -20.84 -14.65 -60.35
C ILE A 709 -20.26 -13.99 -61.61
N LEU A 710 -21.04 -13.12 -62.25
CA LEU A 710 -20.58 -12.37 -63.42
C LEU A 710 -19.53 -11.32 -63.02
N ILE A 711 -19.77 -10.58 -61.93
CA ILE A 711 -18.84 -9.58 -61.39
C ILE A 711 -17.51 -10.23 -61.01
N ALA A 712 -17.53 -11.36 -60.28
CA ALA A 712 -16.32 -12.07 -59.87
C ALA A 712 -15.47 -12.55 -61.07
N ARG A 713 -16.10 -12.90 -62.20
CA ARG A 713 -15.39 -13.33 -63.42
C ARG A 713 -14.77 -12.17 -64.19
N LEU A 714 -15.27 -10.94 -64.01
CA LEU A 714 -14.83 -9.76 -64.76
C LEU A 714 -13.93 -8.83 -63.94
N GLN A 715 -14.09 -8.78 -62.61
CA GLN A 715 -13.44 -7.80 -61.76
C GLN A 715 -11.90 -7.98 -61.72
N GLY A 716 -11.18 -6.88 -61.97
CA GLY A 716 -9.71 -6.80 -61.83
C GLY A 716 -8.89 -7.44 -62.97
N GLN A 717 -9.53 -7.88 -64.06
CA GLN A 717 -8.84 -8.56 -65.16
C GLN A 717 -8.84 -7.73 -66.46
N ASN A 718 -7.72 -7.75 -67.19
CA ASN A 718 -7.64 -7.20 -68.55
C ASN A 718 -7.96 -8.31 -69.56
N LEU A 719 -9.17 -8.30 -70.14
CA LEU A 719 -9.67 -9.34 -71.03
C LEU A 719 -10.03 -8.79 -72.42
N PRO A 720 -9.75 -9.51 -73.53
CA PRO A 720 -10.20 -9.13 -74.87
C PRO A 720 -11.74 -9.16 -75.00
N LYS A 721 -12.31 -8.25 -75.80
CA LYS A 721 -13.77 -8.12 -76.02
C LYS A 721 -14.48 -9.44 -76.28
N ALA A 722 -13.95 -10.26 -77.20
CA ALA A 722 -14.54 -11.55 -77.55
C ALA A 722 -14.69 -12.48 -76.32
N LYS A 723 -13.75 -12.42 -75.38
CA LYS A 723 -13.76 -13.24 -74.17
C LYS A 723 -14.79 -12.75 -73.16
N ILE A 724 -15.06 -11.45 -73.11
CA ILE A 724 -16.13 -10.86 -72.27
C ILE A 724 -17.50 -11.28 -72.81
N GLU A 725 -17.70 -11.24 -74.14
CA GLU A 725 -18.94 -11.67 -74.79
C GLU A 725 -19.22 -13.15 -74.53
N THR A 726 -18.19 -14.01 -74.59
CA THR A 726 -18.32 -15.42 -74.22
C THR A 726 -18.70 -15.59 -72.74
N ILE A 727 -18.03 -14.88 -71.82
CA ILE A 727 -18.33 -14.95 -70.38
C ILE A 727 -19.78 -14.54 -70.09
N PHE A 728 -20.27 -13.48 -70.74
CA PHE A 728 -21.63 -13.01 -70.57
C PHE A 728 -22.65 -14.00 -71.15
N LYS A 729 -22.39 -14.54 -72.34
CA LYS A 729 -23.27 -15.50 -73.01
C LYS A 729 -23.35 -16.82 -72.24
N ASP A 730 -22.22 -17.33 -71.77
CA ASP A 730 -22.14 -18.52 -70.91
C ASP A 730 -22.89 -18.30 -69.58
N TRP A 731 -22.78 -17.10 -69.00
CA TRP A 731 -23.54 -16.76 -67.80
C TRP A 731 -25.04 -16.69 -68.08
N LEU A 732 -25.46 -16.09 -69.19
CA LEU A 732 -26.87 -15.96 -69.58
C LEU A 732 -27.50 -17.32 -69.88
N ASP A 733 -26.91 -18.13 -70.75
CA ASP A 733 -27.45 -19.41 -71.21
C ASP A 733 -27.29 -20.52 -70.16
N GLY A 734 -26.24 -20.47 -69.33
CA GLY A 734 -25.90 -21.54 -68.38
C GLY A 734 -25.50 -22.83 -69.10
N LYS A 735 -25.28 -23.92 -68.35
CA LYS A 735 -24.83 -25.21 -68.93
C LYS A 735 -25.91 -25.98 -69.70
N GLU A 736 -27.17 -25.63 -69.52
CA GLU A 736 -28.32 -26.41 -70.00
C GLU A 736 -28.96 -25.85 -71.28
N GLY A 737 -28.64 -24.60 -71.67
CA GLY A 737 -29.28 -23.91 -72.78
C GLY A 737 -30.71 -23.46 -72.44
N LEU A 738 -31.09 -22.25 -72.84
CA LEU A 738 -32.42 -21.69 -72.56
C LEU A 738 -33.33 -21.81 -73.79
N SER A 739 -34.60 -22.15 -73.57
CA SER A 739 -35.62 -22.12 -74.63
C SER A 739 -36.10 -20.70 -74.90
N GLU A 740 -36.57 -20.41 -76.12
CA GLU A 740 -37.07 -19.07 -76.50
C GLU A 740 -38.25 -18.57 -75.65
N ASN A 741 -38.93 -19.46 -74.92
CA ASN A 741 -40.07 -19.15 -74.06
C ASN A 741 -39.71 -19.05 -72.55
N ALA A 742 -38.42 -19.12 -72.19
CA ALA A 742 -37.94 -19.05 -70.81
C ALA A 742 -37.79 -17.60 -70.33
N TYR A 743 -38.17 -17.33 -69.07
CA TYR A 743 -38.02 -16.02 -68.44
C TYR A 743 -36.80 -16.00 -67.51
N ILE A 744 -35.99 -14.94 -67.50
CA ILE A 744 -34.76 -14.85 -66.69
C ILE A 744 -34.92 -13.87 -65.52
N ARG A 745 -34.48 -14.26 -64.31
CA ARG A 745 -34.50 -13.45 -63.07
C ARG A 745 -33.09 -13.24 -62.51
N ILE A 746 -32.66 -12.00 -62.22
CA ILE A 746 -31.25 -11.68 -61.83
C ILE A 746 -31.11 -11.37 -60.32
N THR A 747 -30.03 -11.83 -59.62
CA THR A 747 -29.77 -11.70 -58.15
C THR A 747 -28.33 -11.23 -57.75
N ALA A 748 -28.03 -10.81 -56.49
CA ALA A 748 -26.68 -10.44 -55.95
C ALA A 748 -26.61 -10.50 -54.37
N SER A 749 -25.43 -10.62 -53.71
CA SER A 749 -25.21 -10.87 -52.25
C SER A 749 -24.52 -9.74 -51.44
N THR A 750 -24.78 -9.62 -50.12
CA THR A 750 -24.57 -8.39 -49.29
C THR A 750 -24.12 -8.58 -47.81
N THR A 751 -23.27 -9.55 -47.43
CA THR A 751 -23.56 -10.24 -46.14
C THR A 751 -22.65 -10.11 -44.89
N GLY A 752 -21.42 -9.58 -44.94
CA GLY A 752 -20.68 -9.15 -43.72
C GLY A 752 -20.38 -10.19 -42.62
N VAL A 753 -19.97 -11.42 -42.98
CA VAL A 753 -19.61 -12.51 -42.04
C VAL A 753 -18.07 -12.76 -42.03
N PRO A 754 -17.42 -13.03 -40.87
CA PRO A 754 -16.02 -13.49 -40.80
C PRO A 754 -15.71 -14.72 -41.68
N PRO A 755 -14.65 -14.71 -42.51
CA PRO A 755 -14.36 -15.79 -43.47
C PRO A 755 -14.18 -17.19 -42.85
N THR A 756 -13.62 -17.28 -41.64
CA THR A 756 -13.42 -18.54 -40.91
C THR A 756 -14.74 -19.18 -40.47
N LEU A 757 -15.75 -18.38 -40.11
CA LEU A 757 -17.08 -18.89 -39.79
C LEU A 757 -17.86 -19.24 -41.07
N GLU A 758 -17.72 -18.45 -42.13
CA GLU A 758 -18.37 -18.75 -43.41
C GLU A 758 -17.87 -20.09 -43.99
N LEU A 759 -16.57 -20.39 -43.86
CA LEU A 759 -15.99 -21.70 -44.16
C LEU A 759 -16.60 -22.81 -43.30
N ALA A 760 -16.68 -22.65 -41.98
CA ALA A 760 -17.26 -23.66 -41.09
C ALA A 760 -18.77 -23.91 -41.34
N LEU A 761 -19.53 -22.86 -41.67
CA LEU A 761 -20.95 -22.95 -42.05
C LEU A 761 -21.11 -23.66 -43.40
N ARG A 762 -20.27 -23.36 -44.39
CA ARG A 762 -20.26 -24.04 -45.70
C ARG A 762 -19.89 -25.52 -45.59
N GLU A 763 -18.99 -25.88 -44.68
CA GLU A 763 -18.57 -27.27 -44.46
C GLU A 763 -19.61 -28.13 -43.73
N LEU A 764 -20.31 -27.57 -42.74
CA LEU A 764 -21.20 -28.34 -41.87
C LEU A 764 -22.65 -28.37 -42.32
N ASP A 765 -23.22 -27.20 -42.59
CA ASP A 765 -24.61 -27.05 -43.00
C ASP A 765 -24.82 -25.64 -43.61
N PRO A 766 -24.73 -25.51 -44.95
CA PRO A 766 -24.88 -24.24 -45.66
C PRO A 766 -26.23 -23.56 -45.40
N SER A 767 -27.23 -24.30 -44.90
CA SER A 767 -28.56 -23.76 -44.63
C SER A 767 -28.59 -22.69 -43.53
N PHE A 768 -27.55 -22.61 -42.69
CA PHE A 768 -27.40 -21.55 -41.67
C PHE A 768 -26.73 -20.28 -42.18
N ILE A 769 -26.18 -20.28 -43.39
CA ILE A 769 -25.57 -19.07 -43.99
C ILE A 769 -26.59 -17.92 -44.04
N PRO A 770 -27.84 -18.09 -44.56
CA PRO A 770 -28.84 -17.03 -44.52
C PRO A 770 -29.13 -16.49 -43.10
N LEU A 771 -29.11 -17.35 -42.08
CA LEU A 771 -29.31 -16.93 -40.69
C LEU A 771 -28.13 -16.11 -40.16
N ALA A 772 -26.90 -16.57 -40.42
CA ALA A 772 -25.67 -15.89 -40.02
C ALA A 772 -25.54 -14.51 -40.68
N GLN A 773 -25.95 -14.41 -41.95
CA GLN A 773 -25.96 -13.17 -42.72
C GLN A 773 -27.03 -12.19 -42.23
N LYS A 774 -28.21 -12.71 -41.84
CA LYS A 774 -29.30 -11.91 -41.29
C LYS A 774 -28.99 -11.33 -39.91
N TRP A 775 -28.44 -12.15 -39.01
CA TRP A 775 -28.29 -11.79 -37.59
C TRP A 775 -26.86 -11.34 -37.20
N LYS A 776 -25.85 -11.53 -38.07
CA LYS A 776 -24.47 -11.05 -37.88
C LYS A 776 -23.91 -11.42 -36.50
N GLU A 777 -23.36 -10.47 -35.74
CA GLU A 777 -22.80 -10.69 -34.39
C GLU A 777 -23.76 -11.37 -33.42
N ARG A 778 -25.07 -11.12 -33.55
CA ARG A 778 -26.09 -11.79 -32.71
C ARG A 778 -26.15 -13.28 -32.97
N PHE A 779 -25.85 -13.73 -34.20
CA PHE A 779 -25.74 -15.16 -34.50
C PHE A 779 -24.58 -15.81 -33.74
N PHE A 780 -23.48 -15.09 -33.51
CA PHE A 780 -22.35 -15.61 -32.73
C PHE A 780 -22.69 -15.71 -31.25
N SER A 781 -23.29 -14.67 -30.68
CA SER A 781 -23.78 -14.70 -29.30
C SER A 781 -24.83 -15.80 -29.11
N PHE A 782 -25.70 -16.00 -30.10
CA PHE A 782 -26.66 -17.10 -30.13
C PHE A 782 -25.98 -18.47 -30.05
N LEU A 783 -24.95 -18.73 -30.86
CA LEU A 783 -24.22 -20.00 -30.80
C LEU A 783 -23.57 -20.22 -29.41
N VAL A 784 -23.01 -19.17 -28.80
CA VAL A 784 -22.44 -19.26 -27.43
C VAL A 784 -23.51 -19.59 -26.40
N PHE A 785 -24.66 -18.89 -26.42
CA PHE A 785 -25.77 -19.20 -25.52
C PHE A 785 -26.38 -20.56 -25.79
N PHE A 786 -26.39 -21.02 -27.04
CA PHE A 786 -26.91 -22.33 -27.42
C PHE A 786 -26.02 -23.45 -26.85
N ALA A 787 -24.71 -23.28 -26.90
CA ALA A 787 -23.75 -24.19 -26.26
C ALA A 787 -23.98 -24.23 -24.75
N TRP A 788 -24.09 -23.05 -24.13
CA TRP A 788 -24.30 -22.89 -22.71
C TRP A 788 -25.61 -23.54 -22.23
N CYS A 789 -26.74 -23.24 -22.89
CA CYS A 789 -28.03 -23.87 -22.61
C CYS A 789 -27.93 -25.40 -22.73
N HIS A 790 -27.21 -25.92 -23.73
CA HIS A 790 -26.99 -27.36 -23.85
C HIS A 790 -26.20 -27.95 -22.68
N PHE A 791 -25.06 -27.34 -22.31
CA PHE A 791 -24.22 -27.83 -21.20
C PHE A 791 -24.98 -27.85 -19.86
N HIS A 792 -25.85 -26.86 -19.64
CA HIS A 792 -26.62 -26.71 -18.41
C HIS A 792 -28.01 -27.36 -18.45
N LYS A 793 -28.36 -28.07 -19.53
CA LYS A 793 -29.69 -28.68 -19.77
C LYS A 793 -30.85 -27.66 -19.65
N LEU A 794 -30.64 -26.44 -20.10
CA LEU A 794 -31.64 -25.38 -20.16
C LEU A 794 -32.49 -25.52 -21.45
N PRO A 795 -33.69 -24.92 -21.50
CA PRO A 795 -34.44 -24.81 -22.75
C PRO A 795 -33.60 -24.12 -23.82
N LEU A 796 -33.41 -24.77 -24.97
CA LEU A 796 -32.60 -24.18 -26.06
C LEU A 796 -33.26 -22.93 -26.66
N SER A 797 -34.57 -22.76 -26.49
CA SER A 797 -35.31 -21.55 -26.86
C SER A 797 -34.78 -20.30 -26.13
N LEU A 798 -34.27 -20.46 -24.91
CA LEU A 798 -33.64 -19.40 -24.12
C LEU A 798 -32.40 -18.80 -24.83
N ALA A 799 -31.64 -19.62 -25.57
CA ALA A 799 -30.50 -19.12 -26.33
C ALA A 799 -30.92 -18.11 -27.40
N GLY A 800 -32.06 -18.37 -28.06
CA GLY A 800 -32.66 -17.45 -29.03
C GLY A 800 -33.13 -16.16 -28.36
N GLU A 801 -33.77 -16.25 -27.20
CA GLU A 801 -34.20 -15.09 -26.41
C GLU A 801 -33.01 -14.19 -26.00
N LEU A 802 -31.97 -14.78 -25.40
CA LEU A 802 -30.76 -14.07 -24.96
C LEU A 802 -30.01 -13.39 -26.12
N ALA A 803 -30.06 -13.95 -27.33
CA ALA A 803 -29.44 -13.36 -28.51
C ALA A 803 -30.38 -12.47 -29.36
N GLY A 804 -31.67 -12.41 -29.01
CA GLY A 804 -32.68 -11.71 -29.81
C GLY A 804 -32.96 -12.35 -31.17
N ILE A 805 -32.86 -13.68 -31.29
CA ILE A 805 -33.16 -14.46 -32.50
C ILE A 805 -34.43 -15.31 -32.27
N PRO A 806 -35.51 -15.09 -33.05
CA PRO A 806 -36.77 -15.82 -32.89
C PRO A 806 -36.61 -17.34 -33.07
N GLU A 807 -37.22 -18.12 -32.18
CA GLU A 807 -37.16 -19.59 -32.19
C GLU A 807 -37.65 -20.18 -33.52
N THR A 808 -38.66 -19.56 -34.14
CA THR A 808 -39.23 -19.97 -35.45
C THR A 808 -38.21 -20.03 -36.58
N GLU A 809 -37.06 -19.37 -36.45
CA GLU A 809 -36.03 -19.31 -37.50
C GLU A 809 -35.04 -20.47 -37.45
N TRP A 810 -34.96 -21.21 -36.34
CA TRP A 810 -33.96 -22.25 -36.14
C TRP A 810 -34.50 -23.54 -35.51
N ARG A 811 -35.75 -23.54 -35.00
CA ARG A 811 -36.39 -24.69 -34.32
C ARG A 811 -36.30 -26.00 -35.10
N ASP A 812 -36.62 -25.96 -36.39
CA ASP A 812 -36.64 -27.15 -37.25
C ASP A 812 -35.23 -27.69 -37.56
N ARG A 813 -34.18 -26.94 -37.20
CA ARG A 813 -32.77 -27.28 -37.47
C ARG A 813 -31.93 -27.37 -36.20
N GLN A 814 -32.59 -27.50 -35.04
CA GLN A 814 -31.94 -27.55 -33.73
C GLN A 814 -30.83 -28.59 -33.64
N ALA A 815 -31.00 -29.77 -34.24
CA ALA A 815 -30.01 -30.84 -34.23
C ALA A 815 -28.72 -30.46 -35.00
N SER A 816 -28.86 -29.88 -36.19
CA SER A 816 -27.72 -29.38 -36.98
C SER A 816 -27.02 -28.21 -36.29
N LEU A 817 -27.80 -27.32 -35.69
CA LEU A 817 -27.28 -26.16 -34.95
C LEU A 817 -26.48 -26.59 -33.72
N LEU A 818 -26.96 -27.61 -32.99
CA LEU A 818 -26.23 -28.17 -31.86
C LEU A 818 -24.88 -28.77 -32.28
N LYS A 819 -24.86 -29.51 -33.40
CA LYS A 819 -23.64 -30.10 -33.94
C LYS A 819 -22.61 -29.03 -34.34
N LEU A 820 -23.07 -27.97 -35.01
CA LEU A 820 -22.25 -26.80 -35.35
C LEU A 820 -21.68 -26.13 -34.11
N THR A 821 -22.54 -25.88 -33.13
CA THR A 821 -22.20 -25.20 -31.88
C THR A 821 -21.16 -25.97 -31.05
N LEU A 822 -21.32 -27.29 -30.94
CA LEU A 822 -20.36 -28.14 -30.22
C LEU A 822 -18.98 -28.15 -30.91
N ARG A 823 -18.92 -28.21 -32.25
CA ARG A 823 -17.64 -28.10 -32.99
C ARG A 823 -16.95 -26.77 -32.72
N LEU A 824 -17.71 -25.67 -32.75
CA LEU A 824 -17.16 -24.33 -32.55
C LEU A 824 -16.73 -24.07 -31.11
N SER A 825 -17.33 -24.74 -30.11
CA SER A 825 -16.99 -24.56 -28.70
C SER A 825 -15.54 -24.91 -28.32
N GLU A 826 -14.86 -25.69 -29.15
CA GLU A 826 -13.44 -26.04 -28.99
C GLU A 826 -12.48 -25.00 -29.60
N GLU A 827 -12.97 -24.12 -30.48
CA GLU A 827 -12.17 -23.11 -31.18
C GLU A 827 -11.85 -21.90 -30.27
N GLU A 828 -10.61 -21.43 -30.33
CA GLU A 828 -10.13 -20.32 -29.48
C GLU A 828 -10.89 -19.01 -29.73
N THR A 829 -11.29 -18.75 -30.99
CA THR A 829 -12.11 -17.59 -31.36
C THR A 829 -13.50 -17.61 -30.70
N PHE A 830 -14.05 -18.78 -30.42
CA PHE A 830 -15.34 -18.94 -29.75
C PHE A 830 -15.23 -18.67 -28.24
N LYS A 831 -14.14 -19.13 -27.61
CA LYS A 831 -13.82 -18.86 -26.20
C LYS A 831 -13.56 -17.36 -25.96
N GLN A 832 -12.84 -16.71 -26.87
CA GLN A 832 -12.63 -15.25 -26.83
C GLN A 832 -13.93 -14.47 -26.99
N TRP A 833 -14.88 -14.97 -27.79
CA TRP A 833 -16.19 -14.35 -27.95
C TRP A 833 -17.05 -14.47 -26.69
N ALA A 834 -17.03 -15.62 -26.03
CA ALA A 834 -17.73 -15.84 -24.75
C ALA A 834 -17.25 -14.86 -23.65
N GLN A 835 -15.96 -14.52 -23.63
CA GLN A 835 -15.40 -13.53 -22.70
C GLN A 835 -15.89 -12.09 -22.96
N LYS A 836 -16.41 -11.77 -24.15
CA LYS A 836 -16.93 -10.44 -24.50
C LYS A 836 -18.42 -10.24 -24.15
N ILE A 837 -19.12 -11.28 -23.70
CA ILE A 837 -20.53 -11.18 -23.35
C ILE A 837 -20.65 -10.50 -21.98
N GLU A 838 -21.10 -9.24 -21.97
CA GLU A 838 -21.06 -8.32 -20.82
C GLU A 838 -22.25 -8.41 -19.83
N ASP A 839 -23.02 -9.52 -19.77
CA ASP A 839 -24.19 -9.59 -18.88
C ASP A 839 -24.30 -10.90 -18.08
N GLN A 840 -23.47 -11.03 -17.05
CA GLN A 840 -23.40 -12.23 -16.22
C GLN A 840 -24.48 -12.30 -15.13
N ASP A 841 -24.98 -11.15 -14.68
CA ASP A 841 -26.08 -11.10 -13.74
C ASP A 841 -27.36 -11.64 -14.39
N LEU A 842 -27.59 -11.34 -15.67
CA LEU A 842 -28.67 -11.92 -16.46
C LEU A 842 -28.51 -13.45 -16.58
N LEU A 843 -27.32 -13.93 -16.95
CA LEU A 843 -27.05 -15.38 -17.04
C LEU A 843 -27.28 -16.11 -15.71
N TRP A 844 -26.86 -15.51 -14.60
CA TRP A 844 -27.11 -16.05 -13.27
C TRP A 844 -28.60 -16.14 -12.94
N GLN A 845 -29.39 -15.11 -13.25
CA GLN A 845 -30.83 -15.09 -13.02
C GLN A 845 -31.51 -16.22 -13.79
N HIS A 846 -31.23 -16.36 -15.08
CA HIS A 846 -31.81 -17.43 -15.89
C HIS A 846 -31.35 -18.81 -15.43
N LEU A 847 -30.06 -18.99 -15.12
CA LEU A 847 -29.55 -20.26 -14.63
C LEU A 847 -30.28 -20.71 -13.36
N ARG A 848 -30.48 -19.80 -12.38
CA ARG A 848 -31.24 -20.12 -11.15
C ARG A 848 -32.70 -20.45 -11.40
N LEU A 849 -33.32 -19.80 -12.37
CA LEU A 849 -34.74 -20.02 -12.70
C LEU A 849 -34.96 -21.38 -13.35
N TYR A 850 -34.08 -21.77 -14.28
CA TYR A 850 -34.27 -22.96 -15.11
C TYR A 850 -33.51 -24.20 -14.61
N GLN A 851 -32.46 -24.05 -13.82
CA GLN A 851 -31.67 -25.14 -13.28
C GLN A 851 -31.63 -25.11 -11.74
N PRO A 852 -32.52 -25.86 -11.07
CA PRO A 852 -32.54 -25.90 -9.60
C PRO A 852 -31.31 -26.61 -9.02
N ASN A 853 -30.66 -27.50 -9.78
CA ASN A 853 -29.44 -28.16 -9.34
C ASN A 853 -28.20 -27.34 -9.74
N LEU A 854 -27.79 -26.42 -8.87
CA LEU A 854 -26.63 -25.56 -9.11
C LEU A 854 -25.30 -26.32 -9.00
N SER A 855 -25.24 -27.44 -8.27
CA SER A 855 -24.05 -28.30 -8.23
C SER A 855 -23.73 -28.90 -9.61
N PHE A 856 -24.77 -29.35 -10.32
CA PHE A 856 -24.63 -29.80 -11.72
C PHE A 856 -24.14 -28.66 -12.61
N SER A 857 -24.65 -27.45 -12.41
CA SER A 857 -24.20 -26.29 -13.18
C SER A 857 -22.74 -25.94 -12.94
N LEU A 858 -22.25 -26.07 -11.71
CA LEU A 858 -20.85 -25.84 -11.38
C LEU A 858 -19.92 -26.82 -12.15
N GLU A 859 -20.31 -28.09 -12.23
CA GLU A 859 -19.56 -29.11 -12.97
C GLU A 859 -19.56 -28.89 -14.49
N LYS A 860 -20.64 -28.29 -15.02
CA LYS A 860 -20.85 -28.12 -16.46
C LYS A 860 -20.46 -26.76 -17.01
N GLU A 861 -20.25 -25.77 -16.15
CA GLU A 861 -19.82 -24.43 -16.58
C GLU A 861 -18.38 -24.46 -17.12
N ARG A 862 -18.25 -24.11 -18.40
CA ARG A 862 -17.01 -24.18 -19.20
C ARG A 862 -16.73 -22.92 -20.01
N LEU A 863 -17.74 -22.05 -20.17
CA LEU A 863 -17.68 -20.89 -21.07
C LEU A 863 -17.50 -19.59 -20.29
N PHE A 864 -18.08 -19.50 -19.08
CA PHE A 864 -18.12 -18.27 -18.30
C PHE A 864 -17.43 -18.44 -16.92
N PRO A 865 -16.11 -18.14 -16.81
CA PRO A 865 -15.34 -18.33 -15.57
C PRO A 865 -15.87 -17.55 -14.35
N GLN A 866 -16.40 -16.34 -14.58
CA GLN A 866 -16.94 -15.51 -13.53
C GLN A 866 -18.31 -16.03 -13.04
N LEU A 867 -19.17 -16.51 -13.95
CA LEU A 867 -20.42 -17.20 -13.60
C LEU A 867 -20.12 -18.48 -12.80
N LYS A 868 -19.11 -19.26 -13.19
CA LYS A 868 -18.65 -20.42 -12.43
C LYS A 868 -18.25 -20.07 -10.99
N SER A 869 -17.50 -18.98 -10.84
CA SER A 869 -17.08 -18.47 -9.53
C SER A 869 -18.28 -18.02 -8.68
N HIS A 870 -19.31 -17.46 -9.32
CA HIS A 870 -20.55 -17.05 -8.67
C HIS A 870 -21.42 -18.24 -8.23
N ILE A 871 -21.56 -19.28 -9.07
CA ILE A 871 -22.23 -20.54 -8.71
C ILE A 871 -21.53 -21.18 -7.50
N LEU A 872 -20.19 -21.30 -7.55
CA LEU A 872 -19.41 -21.84 -6.46
C LEU A 872 -19.65 -21.05 -5.17
N THR A 873 -19.58 -19.73 -5.25
CA THR A 873 -19.82 -18.84 -4.11
C THR A 873 -21.17 -19.08 -3.47
N TYR A 874 -22.23 -19.15 -4.27
CA TYR A 874 -23.57 -19.42 -3.79
C TYR A 874 -23.65 -20.78 -3.05
N LEU A 875 -23.11 -21.84 -3.64
CA LEU A 875 -23.10 -23.18 -3.03
C LEU A 875 -22.34 -23.19 -1.69
N LEU A 876 -21.18 -22.51 -1.63
CA LEU A 876 -20.37 -22.40 -0.42
C LEU A 876 -21.07 -21.59 0.67
N GLU A 877 -21.74 -20.48 0.32
CA GLU A 877 -22.50 -19.64 1.28
C GLU A 877 -23.73 -20.36 1.83
N LYS A 878 -24.42 -21.15 1.00
CA LYS A 878 -25.58 -21.95 1.40
C LYS A 878 -25.21 -23.25 2.13
N GLN A 879 -23.93 -23.63 2.13
CA GLN A 879 -23.44 -24.90 2.68
C GLN A 879 -24.17 -26.11 2.07
N GLU A 880 -24.50 -26.03 0.78
CA GLU A 880 -25.10 -27.15 0.05
C GLU A 880 -24.03 -28.22 -0.21
N GLU A 881 -24.36 -29.50 -0.01
CA GLU A 881 -23.45 -30.60 -0.31
C GLU A 881 -23.42 -30.87 -1.82
N PHE A 882 -22.21 -30.99 -2.38
CA PHE A 882 -22.01 -31.34 -3.78
C PHE A 882 -20.76 -32.19 -3.98
N SER A 883 -20.73 -32.97 -5.06
CA SER A 883 -19.57 -33.80 -5.40
C SER A 883 -18.41 -32.95 -5.88
N ILE A 884 -17.23 -33.19 -5.32
CA ILE A 884 -15.98 -32.57 -5.78
C ILE A 884 -15.29 -33.37 -6.88
N SER A 885 -15.66 -34.64 -7.13
CA SER A 885 -14.92 -35.54 -8.04
C SER A 885 -14.84 -35.03 -9.48
N ASN A 886 -15.90 -34.36 -9.93
CA ASN A 886 -16.10 -33.95 -11.33
C ASN A 886 -15.68 -32.51 -11.62
N LEU A 887 -15.19 -31.78 -10.60
CA LEU A 887 -14.71 -30.41 -10.73
C LEU A 887 -13.28 -30.39 -11.30
N ASP A 888 -12.87 -29.28 -11.92
CA ASP A 888 -11.46 -29.05 -12.26
C ASP A 888 -10.60 -28.88 -11.01
N GLU A 889 -9.30 -29.12 -11.15
CA GLU A 889 -8.35 -29.14 -10.01
C GLU A 889 -8.29 -27.81 -9.25
N GLU A 890 -8.43 -26.67 -9.94
CA GLU A 890 -8.44 -25.35 -9.29
C GLU A 890 -9.69 -25.17 -8.42
N THR A 891 -10.86 -25.48 -8.96
CA THR A 891 -12.14 -25.42 -8.24
C THR A 891 -12.16 -26.41 -7.07
N LYS A 892 -11.69 -27.65 -7.26
CA LYS A 892 -11.54 -28.66 -6.19
C LYS A 892 -10.70 -28.13 -5.04
N LYS A 893 -9.53 -27.56 -5.35
CA LYS A 893 -8.61 -27.01 -4.36
C LYS A 893 -9.30 -25.93 -3.51
N LEU A 894 -10.04 -25.02 -4.14
CA LEU A 894 -10.76 -23.95 -3.44
C LEU A 894 -11.85 -24.48 -2.50
N VAL A 895 -12.62 -25.48 -2.94
CA VAL A 895 -13.66 -26.12 -2.12
C VAL A 895 -13.04 -26.79 -0.89
N LEU A 896 -11.97 -27.56 -1.09
CA LEU A 896 -11.27 -28.26 -0.01
C LEU A 896 -10.68 -27.28 1.02
N ILE A 897 -10.07 -26.19 0.54
CA ILE A 897 -9.54 -25.11 1.39
C ILE A 897 -10.66 -24.47 2.22
N TYR A 898 -11.78 -24.12 1.58
CA TYR A 898 -12.92 -23.52 2.28
C TYR A 898 -13.48 -24.46 3.36
N GLN A 899 -13.69 -25.74 3.01
CA GLN A 899 -14.17 -26.76 3.95
C GLN A 899 -13.21 -26.96 5.12
N LYS A 900 -11.90 -26.97 4.88
CA LYS A 900 -10.86 -27.09 5.90
C LYS A 900 -10.93 -25.92 6.89
N ILE A 901 -10.99 -24.68 6.42
CA ILE A 901 -11.09 -23.48 7.29
C ILE A 901 -12.44 -23.43 8.02
N GLN A 902 -13.55 -23.78 7.37
CA GLN A 902 -14.85 -23.87 8.04
C GLN A 902 -14.85 -24.92 9.15
N SER A 903 -14.27 -26.09 8.90
CA SER A 903 -14.16 -27.16 9.90
C SER A 903 -13.34 -26.72 11.12
N LEU A 904 -12.26 -25.95 10.88
CA LEU A 904 -11.42 -25.36 11.91
C LEU A 904 -12.21 -24.36 12.77
N MET A 905 -13.01 -23.50 12.14
CA MET A 905 -13.82 -22.50 12.85
C MET A 905 -14.93 -23.12 13.72
N LYS A 906 -15.35 -24.36 13.44
CA LYS A 906 -16.37 -25.09 14.21
C LYS A 906 -15.80 -25.82 15.44
N VAL A 907 -14.48 -25.87 15.61
CA VAL A 907 -13.84 -26.55 16.76
C VAL A 907 -14.11 -25.78 18.06
N SER A 908 -14.59 -26.50 19.09
CA SER A 908 -14.69 -25.97 20.46
C SER A 908 -13.29 -25.91 21.08
N ILE A 909 -12.79 -24.70 21.28
CA ILE A 909 -11.46 -24.44 21.89
C ILE A 909 -11.56 -24.35 23.43
N ARG A 910 -12.79 -24.29 23.99
CA ARG A 910 -13.01 -24.13 25.44
C ARG A 910 -12.53 -25.31 26.28
N ASP A 911 -12.30 -26.45 25.65
CA ASP A 911 -11.98 -27.72 26.30
C ASP A 911 -10.46 -27.98 26.38
N TYR A 912 -9.63 -27.06 25.86
CA TYR A 912 -8.18 -27.23 25.80
C TYR A 912 -7.52 -26.85 27.13
N SER A 913 -7.05 -27.86 27.86
CA SER A 913 -6.53 -27.72 29.23
C SER A 913 -5.05 -28.05 29.39
N THR A 914 -4.38 -28.57 28.36
CA THR A 914 -2.96 -28.93 28.42
C THR A 914 -2.18 -28.38 27.22
N LYS A 915 -0.86 -28.31 27.38
CA LYS A 915 0.06 -27.82 26.35
C LYS A 915 0.07 -28.73 25.13
N GLU A 916 0.01 -30.04 25.36
CA GLU A 916 0.04 -31.08 24.32
C GLU A 916 -1.18 -30.98 23.40
N VAL A 917 -2.36 -30.72 23.96
CA VAL A 917 -3.60 -30.54 23.19
C VAL A 917 -3.50 -29.31 22.28
N TRP A 918 -2.90 -28.22 22.77
CA TRP A 918 -2.66 -27.02 21.97
C TRP A 918 -1.65 -27.25 20.85
N GLU A 919 -0.56 -27.98 21.13
CA GLU A 919 0.47 -28.31 20.15
C GLU A 919 -0.07 -29.25 19.05
N GLU A 920 -0.88 -30.26 19.41
CA GLU A 920 -1.55 -31.17 18.47
C GLU A 920 -2.54 -30.41 17.59
N PHE A 921 -3.42 -29.59 18.19
CA PHE A 921 -4.33 -28.73 17.44
C PHE A 921 -3.59 -27.78 16.49
N PHE A 922 -2.50 -27.16 16.97
CA PHE A 922 -1.68 -26.27 16.16
C PHE A 922 -1.10 -26.99 14.95
N LYS A 923 -0.51 -28.17 15.18
CA LYS A 923 0.14 -28.96 14.14
C LYS A 923 -0.83 -29.49 13.09
N GLU A 924 -1.98 -29.99 13.51
CA GLU A 924 -2.90 -30.72 12.63
C GLU A 924 -3.90 -29.82 11.91
N ARG A 925 -4.31 -28.71 12.52
CA ARG A 925 -5.45 -27.92 12.01
C ARG A 925 -5.13 -26.45 11.78
N LEU A 926 -4.36 -25.82 12.66
CA LEU A 926 -4.20 -24.37 12.65
C LEU A 926 -2.94 -23.87 11.91
N GLY A 927 -1.86 -24.64 11.92
CA GLY A 927 -0.54 -24.22 11.43
C GLY A 927 -0.51 -23.79 9.96
N TYR A 928 -1.43 -24.30 9.14
CA TYR A 928 -1.59 -23.96 7.72
C TYR A 928 -2.76 -23.02 7.41
N MET A 929 -3.53 -22.61 8.41
CA MET A 929 -4.76 -21.85 8.17
C MET A 929 -4.49 -20.56 7.38
N GLU A 930 -3.43 -19.81 7.72
CA GLU A 930 -3.13 -18.55 7.01
C GLU A 930 -2.60 -18.78 5.58
N TRP A 931 -1.99 -19.95 5.32
CA TRP A 931 -1.61 -20.38 3.98
C TRP A 931 -2.84 -20.63 3.12
N ASP A 932 -3.74 -21.48 3.62
CA ASP A 932 -5.00 -21.86 2.99
C ASP A 932 -5.90 -20.65 2.77
N LEU A 933 -5.97 -19.75 3.75
CA LEU A 933 -6.72 -18.51 3.64
C LEU A 933 -6.14 -17.60 2.55
N GLY A 934 -4.82 -17.49 2.46
CA GLY A 934 -4.16 -16.71 1.41
C GLY A 934 -4.55 -17.19 0.01
N GLU A 935 -4.52 -18.50 -0.23
CA GLU A 935 -4.92 -19.13 -1.50
C GLU A 935 -6.37 -18.80 -1.88
N LEU A 936 -7.29 -18.84 -0.91
CA LEU A 936 -8.68 -18.45 -1.14
C LEU A 936 -8.82 -16.95 -1.46
N LEU A 937 -8.06 -16.08 -0.77
CA LEU A 937 -8.15 -14.63 -0.96
C LEU A 937 -7.62 -14.17 -2.33
N ILE A 938 -6.66 -14.88 -2.95
CA ILE A 938 -6.13 -14.55 -4.28
C ILE A 938 -6.92 -15.16 -5.46
N SER A 939 -7.86 -16.07 -5.18
CA SER A 939 -8.67 -16.76 -6.20
C SER A 939 -9.59 -15.85 -7.02
N ASN A 940 -10.30 -16.36 -8.02
CA ASN A 940 -11.30 -15.59 -8.79
C ASN A 940 -12.66 -15.45 -8.09
N LEU A 941 -12.77 -15.81 -6.81
CA LEU A 941 -14.01 -15.66 -6.05
C LEU A 941 -14.41 -14.17 -5.90
N PRO A 942 -15.72 -13.85 -5.87
CA PRO A 942 -16.21 -12.48 -5.68
C PRO A 942 -15.61 -11.80 -4.45
N LEU A 943 -15.28 -10.51 -4.59
CA LEU A 943 -14.69 -9.72 -3.50
C LEU A 943 -15.61 -9.66 -2.28
N THR A 944 -16.93 -9.59 -2.48
CA THR A 944 -17.95 -9.59 -1.42
C THR A 944 -17.90 -10.85 -0.57
N PHE A 945 -17.78 -12.02 -1.20
CA PHE A 945 -17.61 -13.30 -0.51
C PHE A 945 -16.31 -13.32 0.31
N LYS A 946 -15.18 -12.96 -0.31
CA LYS A 946 -13.88 -12.90 0.39
C LYS A 946 -13.92 -12.00 1.62
N GLN A 947 -14.56 -10.83 1.50
CA GLN A 947 -14.73 -9.89 2.63
C GLN A 947 -15.60 -10.48 3.74
N SER A 948 -16.73 -11.10 3.38
CA SER A 948 -17.62 -11.77 4.32
C SER A 948 -16.92 -12.91 5.06
N PHE A 949 -16.24 -13.78 4.32
CA PHE A 949 -15.52 -14.92 4.87
C PHE A 949 -14.35 -14.49 5.76
N LEU A 950 -13.53 -13.53 5.32
CA LEU A 950 -12.43 -12.97 6.10
C LEU A 950 -12.92 -12.33 7.41
N LYS A 951 -14.10 -11.70 7.41
CA LYS A 951 -14.71 -11.16 8.63
C LYS A 951 -15.05 -12.29 9.61
N GLN A 952 -15.62 -13.39 9.15
CA GLN A 952 -15.94 -14.54 9.99
C GLN A 952 -14.67 -15.17 10.59
N VAL A 953 -13.65 -15.40 9.76
CA VAL A 953 -12.34 -15.92 10.22
C VAL A 953 -11.71 -14.97 11.24
N SER A 954 -11.76 -13.64 11.01
CA SER A 954 -11.23 -12.64 11.94
C SER A 954 -11.90 -12.67 13.31
N VAL A 955 -13.23 -12.84 13.37
CA VAL A 955 -13.96 -12.97 14.63
C VAL A 955 -13.54 -14.23 15.38
N TRP A 956 -13.41 -15.35 14.66
CA TRP A 956 -12.96 -16.60 15.24
C TRP A 956 -11.51 -16.52 15.76
N CYS A 957 -10.57 -16.00 14.97
CA CYS A 957 -9.16 -15.80 15.39
C CYS A 957 -9.04 -14.92 16.64
N LYS A 958 -9.85 -13.87 16.78
CA LYS A 958 -9.87 -13.05 18.01
C LYS A 958 -10.29 -13.86 19.24
N THR A 959 -11.23 -14.79 19.07
CA THR A 959 -11.71 -15.68 20.15
C THR A 959 -10.62 -16.70 20.51
N LEU A 960 -10.00 -17.31 19.50
CA LEU A 960 -8.86 -18.21 19.63
C LEU A 960 -7.69 -17.54 20.37
N ASP A 961 -7.23 -16.37 19.90
CA ASP A 961 -6.13 -15.62 20.51
C ASP A 961 -6.41 -15.29 21.98
N LYS A 962 -7.67 -14.90 22.30
CA LYS A 962 -8.07 -14.60 23.67
C LYS A 962 -7.99 -15.83 24.58
N GLN A 963 -8.50 -16.98 24.11
CA GLN A 963 -8.48 -18.22 24.88
C GLN A 963 -7.07 -18.76 25.06
N PHE A 964 -6.27 -18.74 23.99
CA PHE A 964 -4.87 -19.14 24.05
C PHE A 964 -4.07 -18.25 25.02
N LYS A 965 -4.27 -16.93 24.97
CA LYS A 965 -3.61 -16.00 25.90
C LYS A 965 -3.96 -16.30 27.36
N GLN A 966 -5.24 -16.53 27.67
CA GLN A 966 -5.67 -16.90 29.03
C GLN A 966 -5.01 -18.20 29.52
N PHE A 967 -4.91 -19.20 28.64
CA PHE A 967 -4.21 -20.45 28.95
C PHE A 967 -2.71 -20.21 29.16
N TYR A 968 -2.06 -19.49 28.25
CA TYR A 968 -0.63 -19.18 28.27
C TYR A 968 -0.20 -18.45 29.54
N GLU A 969 -0.96 -17.44 29.98
CA GLU A 969 -0.68 -16.65 31.19
C GLU A 969 -0.71 -17.49 32.49
N GLN A 970 -1.38 -18.65 32.48
CA GLN A 970 -1.40 -19.60 33.59
C GLN A 970 -0.21 -20.57 33.59
N GLN A 971 0.51 -20.68 32.46
CA GLN A 971 1.64 -21.57 32.34
C GLN A 971 2.93 -20.92 32.84
N LYS A 972 3.78 -21.72 33.50
CA LYS A 972 5.17 -21.30 33.73
C LYS A 972 5.95 -21.41 32.44
N TYR A 973 6.73 -20.38 32.13
CA TYR A 973 7.67 -20.43 31.01
C TYR A 973 8.71 -21.54 31.23
N ILE A 974 8.91 -22.38 30.22
CA ILE A 974 9.90 -23.46 30.22
C ILE A 974 10.83 -23.21 29.01
N PRO A 975 12.09 -22.80 29.23
CA PRO A 975 13.02 -22.53 28.13
C PRO A 975 13.37 -23.80 27.35
N LEU A 976 13.65 -23.65 26.05
CA LEU A 976 14.13 -24.74 25.21
C LEU A 976 15.48 -25.24 25.71
N SER A 977 15.61 -26.56 25.88
CA SER A 977 16.87 -27.19 26.21
C SER A 977 17.79 -27.24 24.99
N LEU A 978 18.85 -26.43 25.00
CA LEU A 978 19.85 -26.36 23.93
C LEU A 978 20.97 -27.40 24.16
N PRO A 979 21.61 -27.91 23.08
CA PRO A 979 22.77 -28.79 23.22
C PRO A 979 23.94 -28.10 23.93
N THR A 980 24.73 -28.86 24.70
CA THR A 980 25.89 -28.30 25.44
C THR A 980 27.10 -27.99 24.57
N LYS A 981 27.17 -28.55 23.35
CA LYS A 981 28.25 -28.33 22.38
C LYS A 981 27.77 -28.55 20.95
N GLY A 982 28.47 -27.96 19.98
CA GLY A 982 28.21 -28.14 18.54
C GLY A 982 27.74 -26.87 17.86
N ILE A 983 26.92 -27.03 16.82
CA ILE A 983 26.34 -25.92 16.04
C ILE A 983 24.82 -25.94 16.18
N ALA A 984 24.25 -24.79 16.53
CA ALA A 984 22.83 -24.51 16.43
C ALA A 984 22.57 -23.37 15.44
N ILE A 985 21.38 -23.37 14.85
CA ILE A 985 20.88 -22.34 13.95
C ILE A 985 19.58 -21.82 14.53
N LEU A 986 19.56 -20.53 14.84
CA LEU A 986 18.37 -19.80 15.22
C LEU A 986 17.83 -19.10 13.97
N LEU A 987 16.62 -19.47 13.53
CA LEU A 987 15.93 -18.80 12.43
C LEU A 987 14.93 -17.81 13.03
N ASP A 988 15.24 -16.51 12.92
CA ASP A 988 14.48 -15.42 13.54
C ASP A 988 13.09 -15.29 12.88
N GLY A 989 12.03 -15.64 13.62
CA GLY A 989 10.66 -15.63 13.12
C GLY A 989 10.20 -16.92 12.40
N LEU A 990 10.84 -18.08 12.58
CA LEU A 990 10.41 -19.33 11.93
C LEU A 990 9.07 -19.89 12.49
N ARG A 991 8.08 -20.04 11.61
CA ARG A 991 6.79 -20.71 11.86
C ARG A 991 6.75 -22.17 11.42
N TRP A 992 5.68 -22.86 11.81
CA TRP A 992 5.42 -24.26 11.45
C TRP A 992 5.19 -24.51 9.94
N ASP A 993 4.37 -23.70 9.27
CA ASP A 993 4.14 -23.77 7.82
C ASP A 993 5.45 -23.60 7.03
N LEU A 994 6.25 -22.61 7.40
CA LEU A 994 7.60 -22.41 6.84
C LEU A 994 8.52 -23.60 7.15
N TRP A 995 8.51 -24.12 8.38
CA TRP A 995 9.31 -25.28 8.78
C TRP A 995 9.02 -26.50 7.92
N ILE A 996 7.75 -26.78 7.59
CA ILE A 996 7.42 -27.94 6.76
C ILE A 996 8.00 -27.80 5.35
N ALA A 997 7.97 -26.61 4.74
CA ALA A 997 8.61 -26.43 3.44
C ALA A 997 10.14 -26.52 3.52
N LEU A 998 10.76 -26.00 4.59
CA LEU A 998 12.19 -26.18 4.81
C LEU A 998 12.54 -27.67 4.95
N LYS A 999 11.74 -28.42 5.71
CA LYS A 999 11.88 -29.86 5.92
C LYS A 999 11.74 -30.67 4.63
N THR A 1000 10.78 -30.32 3.77
CA THR A 1000 10.44 -31.10 2.57
C THR A 1000 11.26 -30.70 1.34
N GLN A 1001 11.63 -29.42 1.21
CA GLN A 1001 12.27 -28.89 0.01
C GLN A 1001 13.75 -28.55 0.23
N LEU A 1002 14.10 -27.97 1.38
CA LEU A 1002 15.44 -27.42 1.61
C LEU A 1002 16.42 -28.42 2.23
N LEU A 1003 16.07 -29.01 3.38
CA LEU A 1003 16.97 -29.92 4.12
C LEU A 1003 17.44 -31.14 3.30
N PRO A 1004 16.60 -31.81 2.51
CA PRO A 1004 17.04 -32.91 1.65
C PRO A 1004 18.09 -32.47 0.63
N SER A 1005 17.92 -31.27 0.06
CA SER A 1005 18.86 -30.68 -0.91
C SER A 1005 20.22 -30.33 -0.29
N LEU A 1006 20.30 -30.22 1.04
CA LEU A 1006 21.52 -29.96 1.80
C LEU A 1006 22.14 -31.24 2.39
N GLY A 1007 21.50 -32.41 2.18
CA GLY A 1007 22.00 -33.69 2.68
C GLY A 1007 21.79 -33.89 4.18
N TYR A 1008 20.72 -33.33 4.77
CA TYR A 1008 20.37 -33.53 6.17
C TYR A 1008 19.05 -34.27 6.34
N GLN A 1009 18.98 -35.09 7.38
CA GLN A 1009 17.77 -35.77 7.85
C GLN A 1009 17.42 -35.33 9.28
N ILE A 1010 16.13 -35.32 9.59
CA ILE A 1010 15.62 -34.99 10.93
C ILE A 1010 15.75 -36.22 11.83
N LYS A 1011 16.42 -36.07 12.97
CA LYS A 1011 16.44 -37.07 14.04
C LYS A 1011 15.27 -36.94 15.00
N LYS A 1012 14.96 -35.70 15.36
CA LYS A 1012 13.91 -35.35 16.32
C LYS A 1012 13.44 -33.94 16.01
N GLU A 1013 12.16 -33.70 16.14
CA GLU A 1013 11.55 -32.37 16.04
C GLU A 1013 10.44 -32.25 17.09
N GLY A 1014 10.03 -31.03 17.37
CA GLY A 1014 8.91 -30.75 18.26
C GLY A 1014 8.62 -29.27 18.35
N PHE A 1015 7.74 -28.91 19.28
CA PHE A 1015 7.47 -27.52 19.61
C PHE A 1015 8.15 -27.12 20.90
N TYR A 1016 8.35 -25.83 21.02
CA TYR A 1016 8.54 -25.17 22.31
C TYR A 1016 7.78 -23.84 22.26
N TRP A 1017 7.53 -23.26 23.43
CA TRP A 1017 6.68 -22.07 23.53
C TRP A 1017 7.57 -20.85 23.79
N ALA A 1018 7.55 -19.88 22.88
CA ALA A 1018 8.31 -18.64 23.01
C ALA A 1018 7.84 -17.82 24.22
N GLN A 1019 8.74 -17.05 24.82
CA GLN A 1019 8.41 -16.16 25.93
C GLN A 1019 7.69 -14.93 25.40
N ALA A 1020 6.61 -14.52 26.08
CA ALA A 1020 5.94 -13.24 25.81
C ALA A 1020 6.64 -12.09 26.57
N PRO A 1021 6.76 -10.88 25.98
CA PRO A 1021 6.40 -10.54 24.60
C PRO A 1021 7.24 -11.31 23.57
N THR A 1022 6.60 -11.75 22.48
CA THR A 1022 7.20 -12.59 21.43
C THR A 1022 8.11 -11.76 20.53
N ASP A 1023 9.26 -11.40 21.08
CA ASP A 1023 10.35 -10.70 20.42
C ASP A 1023 11.69 -11.38 20.71
N THR A 1024 12.64 -11.18 19.79
CA THR A 1024 13.98 -11.75 19.87
C THR A 1024 14.67 -11.45 21.19
N PHE A 1025 14.60 -10.21 21.71
CA PHE A 1025 15.35 -9.82 22.91
C PHE A 1025 14.85 -10.58 24.14
N THR A 1026 13.54 -10.65 24.31
CA THR A 1026 12.88 -11.39 25.39
C THR A 1026 13.28 -12.87 25.32
N GLN A 1027 13.22 -13.48 24.14
CA GLN A 1027 13.54 -14.89 23.98
C GLN A 1027 15.03 -15.22 24.18
N LEU A 1028 15.95 -14.39 23.67
CA LEU A 1028 17.39 -14.60 23.88
C LEU A 1028 17.76 -14.49 25.36
N THR A 1029 17.16 -13.52 26.07
CA THR A 1029 17.32 -13.36 27.52
C THR A 1029 16.82 -14.59 28.27
N ALA A 1030 15.64 -15.09 27.89
CA ALA A 1030 15.01 -16.28 28.47
C ALA A 1030 15.85 -17.55 28.33
N LEU A 1031 16.57 -17.67 27.21
CA LEU A 1031 17.47 -18.79 26.92
C LEU A 1031 18.87 -18.62 27.52
N ASN A 1032 19.12 -17.53 28.28
CA ASN A 1032 20.44 -17.14 28.79
C ASN A 1032 21.50 -17.11 27.68
N LEU A 1033 21.18 -16.48 26.56
CA LEU A 1033 22.11 -16.25 25.45
C LEU A 1033 22.74 -14.87 25.59
N GLU A 1034 24.05 -14.77 25.39
CA GLU A 1034 24.75 -13.48 25.40
C GLU A 1034 24.20 -12.59 24.28
N ILE A 1035 23.64 -11.44 24.66
CA ILE A 1035 22.96 -10.49 23.75
C ILE A 1035 23.99 -9.65 22.95
N TYR A 1036 25.29 -9.83 23.20
CA TYR A 1036 26.37 -9.19 22.45
C TYR A 1036 26.75 -10.04 21.24
N SER A 1037 26.13 -9.76 20.08
CA SER A 1037 26.33 -10.52 18.85
C SER A 1037 27.67 -10.20 18.18
N GLU A 1038 28.38 -11.25 17.75
CA GLU A 1038 29.43 -11.12 16.74
C GLU A 1038 28.75 -11.11 15.37
N ASN A 1039 28.64 -9.93 14.74
CA ASN A 1039 28.04 -9.75 13.41
C ASN A 1039 28.96 -10.35 12.34
N LEU A 1040 28.56 -11.45 11.70
CA LEU A 1040 29.35 -12.09 10.64
C LEU A 1040 29.07 -11.46 9.27
N SER A 1041 27.80 -11.15 8.99
CA SER A 1041 27.34 -10.43 7.80
C SER A 1041 25.97 -9.80 8.08
N PRO A 1042 25.45 -8.88 7.25
CA PRO A 1042 24.09 -8.34 7.42
C PRO A 1042 23.06 -9.47 7.57
N GLY A 1043 22.32 -9.48 8.69
CA GLY A 1043 21.31 -10.49 9.00
C GLY A 1043 21.84 -11.87 9.43
N LEU A 1044 23.14 -12.03 9.68
CA LEU A 1044 23.75 -13.26 10.21
C LEU A 1044 24.65 -12.94 11.41
N HIS A 1045 24.30 -13.52 12.56
CA HIS A 1045 24.96 -13.26 13.84
C HIS A 1045 25.49 -14.56 14.44
N LEU A 1046 26.62 -14.48 15.13
CA LEU A 1046 27.12 -15.57 15.96
C LEU A 1046 26.89 -15.24 17.44
N LEU A 1047 26.13 -16.11 18.10
CA LEU A 1047 25.92 -16.11 19.55
C LEU A 1047 26.70 -17.30 20.16
N LYS A 1048 27.16 -17.13 21.40
CA LYS A 1048 27.91 -18.14 22.15
C LYS A 1048 27.15 -18.49 23.43
N LYS A 1049 27.09 -19.78 23.74
CA LYS A 1049 26.64 -20.31 25.02
C LYS A 1049 27.56 -21.46 25.39
N ASP A 1050 28.49 -21.22 26.30
CA ASP A 1050 29.56 -22.17 26.66
C ASP A 1050 30.31 -22.70 25.41
N LYS A 1051 30.16 -23.99 25.08
CA LYS A 1051 30.80 -24.67 23.94
C LYS A 1051 29.87 -24.78 22.71
N LEU A 1052 28.66 -24.22 22.77
CA LEU A 1052 27.71 -24.19 21.66
C LEU A 1052 27.89 -22.91 20.84
N LYS A 1053 28.06 -23.07 19.52
CA LYS A 1053 28.03 -21.97 18.55
C LYS A 1053 26.63 -21.87 17.97
N ILE A 1054 26.00 -20.71 18.05
CA ILE A 1054 24.64 -20.49 17.56
C ILE A 1054 24.68 -19.43 16.46
N PHE A 1055 24.29 -19.81 15.24
CA PHE A 1055 24.15 -18.88 14.14
C PHE A 1055 22.71 -18.39 14.07
N LYS A 1056 22.47 -17.10 14.35
CA LYS A 1056 21.17 -16.47 14.21
C LYS A 1056 21.03 -15.83 12.83
N ILE A 1057 19.94 -16.12 12.14
CA ILE A 1057 19.65 -15.63 10.80
C ILE A 1057 18.35 -14.80 10.85
N ASP A 1058 18.46 -13.50 10.57
CA ASP A 1058 17.36 -12.51 10.68
C ASP A 1058 16.42 -12.50 9.46
N LEU A 1059 16.69 -13.36 8.48
CA LEU A 1059 16.12 -13.26 7.13
C LEU A 1059 14.59 -13.32 7.13
N ILE A 1060 14.00 -14.23 7.89
CA ILE A 1060 12.53 -14.41 7.90
C ILE A 1060 11.87 -13.20 8.55
N ASP A 1061 12.28 -12.80 9.76
CA ASP A 1061 11.77 -11.61 10.43
C ASP A 1061 11.92 -10.33 9.58
N THR A 1062 13.10 -10.12 9.00
CA THR A 1062 13.35 -8.96 8.11
C THR A 1062 12.40 -8.94 6.92
N TYR A 1063 12.10 -10.11 6.34
CA TYR A 1063 11.23 -10.23 5.17
C TYR A 1063 9.76 -9.98 5.52
N ILE A 1064 9.27 -10.50 6.66
CA ILE A 1064 7.87 -10.35 7.05
C ILE A 1064 7.48 -8.91 7.38
N HIS A 1065 8.43 -8.07 7.83
CA HIS A 1065 8.23 -6.64 8.08
C HIS A 1065 8.14 -5.80 6.79
N GLN A 1066 8.47 -6.38 5.64
CA GLN A 1066 8.53 -5.69 4.35
C GLN A 1066 7.50 -6.23 3.33
N THR A 1067 7.02 -7.45 3.51
CA THR A 1067 6.15 -8.11 2.54
C THR A 1067 4.66 -7.83 2.77
N HIS A 1068 3.91 -7.83 1.67
CA HIS A 1068 2.44 -7.86 1.64
C HIS A 1068 1.90 -9.14 0.98
N LEU A 1069 2.77 -10.13 0.76
CA LEU A 1069 2.45 -11.41 0.13
C LEU A 1069 2.05 -12.45 1.19
N PHE A 1070 1.18 -13.38 0.82
CA PHE A 1070 0.71 -14.46 1.69
C PHE A 1070 1.77 -15.55 1.91
N PRO A 1071 1.62 -16.44 2.93
CA PRO A 1071 2.65 -17.43 3.27
C PRO A 1071 3.03 -18.34 2.10
N HIS A 1072 2.06 -18.71 1.26
CA HIS A 1072 2.28 -19.56 0.09
C HIS A 1072 3.08 -18.90 -1.04
N GLN A 1073 3.07 -17.57 -1.09
CA GLN A 1073 3.77 -16.80 -2.12
C GLN A 1073 5.23 -16.51 -1.75
N ILE A 1074 5.55 -16.47 -0.45
CA ILE A 1074 6.88 -16.06 0.05
C ILE A 1074 7.84 -17.23 0.26
N ILE A 1075 7.34 -18.48 0.27
CA ILE A 1075 8.14 -19.63 0.70
C ILE A 1075 9.32 -19.92 -0.22
N ASN A 1076 9.11 -19.80 -1.54
CA ASN A 1076 10.14 -20.06 -2.53
C ASN A 1076 11.27 -19.04 -2.43
N GLU A 1077 10.92 -17.79 -2.14
CA GLU A 1077 11.89 -16.70 -1.94
C GLU A 1077 12.72 -16.95 -0.67
N ILE A 1078 12.06 -17.26 0.45
CA ILE A 1078 12.73 -17.60 1.72
C ILE A 1078 13.66 -18.79 1.53
N ILE A 1079 13.22 -19.86 0.86
CA ILE A 1079 14.04 -21.04 0.58
C ILE A 1079 15.24 -20.68 -0.30
N THR A 1080 15.02 -19.89 -1.36
CA THR A 1080 16.07 -19.48 -2.31
C THR A 1080 17.16 -18.68 -1.61
N GLN A 1081 16.78 -17.77 -0.70
CA GLN A 1081 17.72 -16.95 0.06
C GLN A 1081 18.38 -17.71 1.23
N LEU A 1082 17.66 -18.61 1.93
CA LEU A 1082 18.24 -19.42 3.02
C LEU A 1082 19.23 -20.47 2.52
N LYS A 1083 18.99 -21.07 1.36
CA LYS A 1083 19.80 -22.18 0.82
C LYS A 1083 21.30 -21.88 0.77
N PRO A 1084 21.79 -20.77 0.18
CA PRO A 1084 23.23 -20.49 0.15
C PRO A 1084 23.82 -20.27 1.55
N ILE A 1085 23.08 -19.61 2.47
CA ILE A 1085 23.50 -19.34 3.84
C ILE A 1085 23.68 -20.67 4.60
N LEU A 1086 22.65 -21.51 4.59
CA LEU A 1086 22.69 -22.81 5.26
C LEU A 1086 23.73 -23.74 4.63
N LYS A 1087 23.85 -23.78 3.29
CA LYS A 1087 24.88 -24.59 2.63
C LYS A 1087 26.30 -24.22 3.09
N SER A 1088 26.57 -22.93 3.31
CA SER A 1088 27.85 -22.45 3.82
C SER A 1088 28.08 -22.87 5.28
N LEU A 1089 27.11 -22.59 6.15
CA LEU A 1089 27.19 -22.84 7.60
C LEU A 1089 27.26 -24.33 7.95
N LEU A 1090 26.59 -25.17 7.15
CA LEU A 1090 26.45 -26.60 7.39
C LEU A 1090 27.61 -27.43 6.83
N LYS A 1091 28.50 -26.84 6.04
CA LYS A 1091 29.61 -27.56 5.40
C LYS A 1091 30.49 -28.29 6.43
N GLY A 1092 30.53 -29.62 6.35
CA GLY A 1092 31.35 -30.46 7.23
C GLY A 1092 30.76 -30.74 8.63
N THR A 1093 29.53 -30.30 8.91
CA THR A 1093 28.91 -30.41 10.24
C THR A 1093 28.02 -31.66 10.34
N LYS A 1094 28.38 -32.64 11.18
CA LYS A 1094 27.63 -33.91 11.29
C LYS A 1094 26.26 -33.80 11.98
N ASN A 1095 26.13 -32.97 13.03
CA ASN A 1095 24.89 -32.79 13.78
C ASN A 1095 24.62 -31.30 13.97
N VAL A 1096 23.37 -30.89 13.77
CA VAL A 1096 22.94 -29.48 13.81
C VAL A 1096 21.65 -29.40 14.59
N PHE A 1097 21.46 -28.35 15.39
CA PHE A 1097 20.20 -28.06 16.06
C PHE A 1097 19.57 -26.81 15.44
N ILE A 1098 18.32 -26.86 14.99
CA ILE A 1098 17.60 -25.71 14.45
C ILE A 1098 16.44 -25.37 15.39
N PHE A 1099 16.20 -24.09 15.64
CA PHE A 1099 15.05 -23.62 16.40
C PHE A 1099 14.66 -22.21 15.96
N SER A 1100 13.41 -21.82 16.23
CA SER A 1100 12.98 -20.41 16.12
C SER A 1100 13.18 -19.67 17.44
N ASP A 1101 13.06 -18.35 17.48
CA ASP A 1101 12.88 -17.55 18.70
C ASP A 1101 11.41 -17.20 18.95
N HIS A 1102 10.71 -16.73 17.91
CA HIS A 1102 9.28 -16.50 17.91
C HIS A 1102 8.68 -16.83 16.54
N GLY A 1103 7.34 -16.82 16.46
CA GLY A 1103 6.63 -16.80 15.20
C GLY A 1103 6.04 -15.41 14.92
N PHE A 1104 5.06 -15.35 14.02
CA PHE A 1104 4.37 -14.13 13.64
C PHE A 1104 2.96 -14.48 13.15
N LYS A 1105 2.04 -13.51 13.18
CA LYS A 1105 0.66 -13.69 12.70
C LYS A 1105 0.27 -12.71 11.61
N MET A 1106 -0.67 -13.11 10.75
CA MET A 1106 -1.21 -12.25 9.71
C MET A 1106 -2.26 -11.28 10.28
N GLN A 1107 -2.13 -9.99 9.96
CA GLN A 1107 -3.14 -8.99 10.27
C GLN A 1107 -4.31 -9.08 9.27
N LEU A 1108 -5.32 -9.86 9.63
CA LEU A 1108 -6.49 -10.13 8.78
C LEU A 1108 -7.23 -8.86 8.32
N SER A 1109 -7.15 -7.75 9.05
CA SER A 1109 -7.74 -6.46 8.64
C SER A 1109 -7.11 -5.84 7.39
N PHE A 1110 -5.88 -6.21 7.05
CA PHE A 1110 -5.12 -5.66 5.91
C PHE A 1110 -5.00 -6.64 4.74
N ALA A 1111 -5.46 -7.90 4.90
CA ALA A 1111 -5.29 -8.96 3.89
C ALA A 1111 -5.96 -8.67 2.53
N LEU A 1112 -7.05 -7.88 2.49
CA LEU A 1112 -7.73 -7.45 1.25
C LEU A 1112 -7.46 -5.99 0.87
N LYS A 1113 -6.70 -5.25 1.70
CA LYS A 1113 -6.35 -3.84 1.49
C LYS A 1113 -4.87 -3.63 1.85
N PRO A 1114 -3.94 -4.21 1.08
CA PRO A 1114 -2.53 -4.04 1.34
C PRO A 1114 -2.17 -2.55 1.27
N SER A 1115 -1.66 -2.02 2.37
CA SER A 1115 -1.17 -0.64 2.47
C SER A 1115 0.33 -0.68 2.60
N TYR A 1116 1.06 -0.02 1.69
CA TYR A 1116 2.52 0.10 1.74
C TYR A 1116 3.06 0.76 3.02
N LYS A 1117 2.18 1.27 3.91
CA LYS A 1117 2.54 1.90 5.17
C LYS A 1117 2.53 0.95 6.39
N GLN A 1118 1.93 -0.25 6.29
CA GLN A 1118 1.82 -1.18 7.41
C GLN A 1118 2.05 -2.64 6.96
N PRO A 1119 2.93 -3.41 7.63
CA PRO A 1119 3.24 -4.79 7.23
C PRO A 1119 2.03 -5.71 7.39
N LEU A 1120 1.92 -6.72 6.52
CA LEU A 1120 0.85 -7.73 6.61
C LEU A 1120 0.98 -8.61 7.86
N TYR A 1121 2.20 -8.77 8.37
CA TYR A 1121 2.51 -9.61 9.52
C TYR A 1121 2.96 -8.80 10.72
N VAL A 1122 2.67 -9.32 11.92
CA VAL A 1122 3.17 -8.77 13.19
C VAL A 1122 3.52 -9.86 14.19
N HIS A 1123 4.36 -9.49 15.14
CA HIS A 1123 4.72 -10.29 16.32
C HIS A 1123 4.76 -9.38 17.58
N GLY A 1124 5.08 -9.94 18.75
CA GLY A 1124 5.10 -9.24 20.04
C GLY A 1124 3.86 -9.48 20.91
N GLY A 1125 2.86 -10.20 20.39
CA GLY A 1125 1.64 -10.62 21.08
C GLY A 1125 1.72 -12.05 21.64
N VAL A 1126 0.54 -12.59 21.96
CA VAL A 1126 0.36 -13.95 22.52
C VAL A 1126 -0.72 -14.68 21.73
N SER A 1127 -0.41 -15.06 20.49
CA SER A 1127 -1.22 -15.98 19.68
C SER A 1127 -0.51 -17.32 19.51
N PRO A 1128 -1.24 -18.41 19.15
CA PRO A 1128 -0.61 -19.69 18.86
C PRO A 1128 0.51 -19.59 17.79
N GLN A 1129 0.31 -18.78 16.76
CA GLN A 1129 1.24 -18.56 15.65
C GLN A 1129 2.51 -17.82 16.06
N GLU A 1130 2.43 -16.96 17.07
CA GLU A 1130 3.57 -16.23 17.62
C GLU A 1130 4.35 -17.06 18.65
N VAL A 1131 3.64 -17.89 19.43
CA VAL A 1131 4.20 -18.58 20.60
C VAL A 1131 4.65 -20.02 20.31
N ILE A 1132 3.86 -20.80 19.58
CA ILE A 1132 4.13 -22.23 19.35
C ILE A 1132 5.10 -22.35 18.18
N VAL A 1133 6.38 -22.57 18.49
CA VAL A 1133 7.47 -22.49 17.51
C VAL A 1133 8.25 -23.81 17.37
N PRO A 1134 8.76 -24.13 16.18
CA PRO A 1134 9.43 -25.39 15.91
C PRO A 1134 10.88 -25.42 16.42
N TRP A 1135 11.34 -26.63 16.73
CA TRP A 1135 12.75 -26.98 16.85
C TRP A 1135 13.02 -28.36 16.25
N ALA A 1136 14.25 -28.60 15.80
CA ALA A 1136 14.68 -29.89 15.27
C ALA A 1136 16.17 -30.17 15.47
N GLY A 1137 16.50 -31.43 15.76
CA GLY A 1137 17.85 -31.98 15.67
C GLY A 1137 18.06 -32.67 14.34
N LEU A 1138 19.11 -32.29 13.61
CA LEU A 1138 19.46 -32.80 12.29
C LEU A 1138 20.75 -33.61 12.31
N ARG A 1139 20.86 -34.58 11.41
CA ARG A 1139 22.09 -35.34 11.12
C ARG A 1139 22.38 -35.33 9.63
N GLN A 1140 23.66 -35.17 9.29
CA GLN A 1140 24.13 -35.31 7.91
C GLN A 1140 23.94 -36.75 7.42
N SER A 1141 23.30 -36.90 6.26
CA SER A 1141 23.09 -38.17 5.58
C SER A 1141 24.43 -38.69 5.04
N ASN A 1142 24.79 -39.95 5.35
CA ASN A 1142 25.93 -40.60 4.70
C ASN A 1142 25.55 -40.92 3.25
N LEU A 1143 25.90 -40.04 2.32
CA LEU A 1143 25.85 -40.35 0.89
C LEU A 1143 27.06 -41.22 0.52
N ASN A 1144 27.01 -42.49 0.92
CA ASN A 1144 27.79 -43.58 0.34
C ASN A 1144 26.93 -44.85 0.50
N GLY A 1145 26.18 -45.19 -0.55
CA GLY A 1145 25.38 -46.42 -0.62
C GLY A 1145 24.09 -46.28 -1.41
N ASP A 1146 24.12 -46.80 -2.65
CA ASP A 1146 23.01 -47.30 -3.47
C ASP A 1146 22.20 -46.33 -4.36
N PRO A 1147 22.35 -46.38 -5.71
CA PRO A 1147 21.64 -45.53 -6.67
C PRO A 1147 20.24 -46.07 -7.05
N ASN A 1148 19.51 -46.67 -6.12
CA ASN A 1148 18.18 -47.23 -6.36
C ASN A 1148 17.17 -46.82 -5.29
N VAL A 1149 16.78 -45.55 -5.27
CA VAL A 1149 15.49 -45.17 -4.68
C VAL A 1149 14.68 -44.39 -5.71
N LYS A 1150 13.65 -45.09 -6.20
CA LYS A 1150 12.68 -44.64 -7.20
C LYS A 1150 12.08 -43.29 -6.84
N ARG A 1151 11.96 -42.45 -7.87
CA ARG A 1151 11.02 -41.31 -7.94
C ARG A 1151 9.60 -41.82 -7.71
N ASN A 1152 9.11 -41.75 -6.47
CA ASN A 1152 7.67 -41.67 -6.23
C ASN A 1152 7.34 -40.19 -6.03
N GLY A 1153 7.01 -39.54 -7.13
CA GLY A 1153 6.25 -38.30 -7.10
C GLY A 1153 4.82 -38.62 -6.70
N SER A 1154 4.53 -38.54 -5.40
CA SER A 1154 3.21 -38.10 -4.95
C SER A 1154 3.41 -36.68 -4.48
N VAL A 1155 2.95 -35.73 -5.31
CA VAL A 1155 2.70 -34.36 -4.90
C VAL A 1155 1.68 -34.44 -3.78
N LEU A 1156 2.15 -34.45 -2.53
CA LEU A 1156 1.35 -34.01 -1.41
C LEU A 1156 1.24 -32.49 -1.60
N SER A 1157 0.14 -32.06 -2.20
CA SER A 1157 -0.33 -30.69 -2.02
C SER A 1157 -0.44 -30.44 -0.51
N PRO A 1158 0.08 -29.31 0.01
CA PRO A 1158 -0.03 -28.99 1.43
C PRO A 1158 -1.48 -28.92 1.93
#